data_AF-A0A1I2M3S9-F1
#
_entry.id   AF-A0A1I2M3S9-F1
#
_cell.length_a   1.000
_cell.length_b   1.000
_cell.length_c   1.000
_cell.angle_alpha   90.00
_cell.angle_beta   90.00
_cell.angle_gamma   90.00
#
_symmetry.space_group_name_H-M   'P 1'
#
loop_
_entity.id
_entity.type
_entity.pdbx_description
1 polymer ?
#
loop_
_entity_poly.entity_id
_entity_poly.type
_entity_poly.pdbx_seq_one_letter_code
_entity_poly.pdbx_strand_id
1 'polypeptide(L)'
;MNTGTLPVRADLRALDADALAALANRGLVKRATREVEREPPALSADGSAIIAEFSDGVRATLPQGGLEQGGCTCGATGVCRHLIGLILAYQTAPAAAPSASTPPASSSAPSSSGPSAVVSDSSSSGLAASRDAAGSPAGAGPRGGSVAAPVRASERIAWSPGAFTDDQVTARIGARLVTAARRAERAGYTARVRRGPVPVVELPAATVRFLVPGDLGYVHTDARAGVRDDVIALAVWAFRVADEQQPDATDCVIDVGGAGTGPNAGSGLEALVEFAAEVLRGGAVHSGAGLAATAAGQLTALERAGLRWPLDAATELAGQLTAYRDRSARYSPELFADLLAELFARHRAAGADGGAAARARVLGSEEAAETPLRRVRLDGLGARVTAIDDERRVEIFHGQPASGVVLVSQRQWTTPDDGPALARRRIAGTTVAAVAAGTLVTESAVRSASRAVRLSASRVAKSTVTASHGAWDGLPDGLLVRDYARLAADLDAMPPRPVRARVRAELVRVLAIAQVGATHYSPGAQRLTVEILDVHGNPATVVATHAAVAPGRLDAVAAALGGRRGKPRYVAGSVHRSGGRVVIDPYAIAADGPPVIPDLATAADFATTPAALTSTTAPADGGPATAPADGGPATVSAVVPEGDPGVSDSAGRSGVPDSGDGRGVPDAAGRLDAVDSEGRLGASDAGGDSDASGPVVVDVSEPTFGTAGGAAGVEVWDSDDGTDVLAEAVAAARDLLAEAAHSGLAHLPPTFAARLSSTRGLLARVGLHRVASALDEVSAKLSPDPGIDAANAWADAYLRVSLAADLL
;
A
#
# COMPACT_ATOMS: atom_id res chain seq x y z
N MET A 1 55.72 -14.99 -3.18
CA MET A 1 54.48 -14.26 -3.52
C MET A 1 53.94 -14.87 -4.80
N ASN A 2 52.87 -15.64 -4.72
CA ASN A 2 52.35 -16.34 -5.89
C ASN A 2 51.38 -15.39 -6.59
N THR A 3 51.68 -14.93 -7.81
CA THR A 3 50.70 -14.28 -8.70
C THR A 3 49.77 -15.34 -9.26
N GLY A 4 49.05 -16.01 -8.36
CA GLY A 4 48.07 -17.03 -8.68
C GLY A 4 46.86 -16.36 -9.30
N THR A 5 46.44 -16.88 -10.46
CA THR A 5 45.17 -16.53 -11.10
C THR A 5 44.03 -16.59 -10.09
N LEU A 6 43.32 -15.48 -9.89
CA LEU A 6 42.21 -15.43 -8.94
C LEU A 6 41.15 -16.48 -9.33
N PRO A 7 40.63 -17.30 -8.39
CA PRO A 7 39.63 -18.30 -8.69
C PRO A 7 38.35 -17.61 -9.15
N VAL A 8 37.61 -18.25 -10.07
CA VAL A 8 36.36 -17.70 -10.60
C VAL A 8 35.25 -17.82 -9.55
N ARG A 9 34.86 -16.67 -8.99
CA ARG A 9 33.77 -16.48 -8.03
C ARG A 9 32.60 -15.84 -8.76
N ALA A 10 31.73 -16.67 -9.33
CA ALA A 10 30.53 -16.23 -10.07
C ALA A 10 29.55 -15.48 -9.16
N ASP A 11 29.48 -15.88 -7.89
CA ASP A 11 28.74 -15.23 -6.81
C ASP A 11 29.15 -13.77 -6.62
N LEU A 12 30.45 -13.48 -6.54
CA LEU A 12 30.95 -12.11 -6.41
C LEU A 12 30.73 -11.28 -7.68
N ARG A 13 30.64 -11.90 -8.85
CA ARG A 13 30.32 -11.22 -10.12
C ARG A 13 28.82 -10.97 -10.33
N ALA A 14 27.94 -11.72 -9.66
CA ALA A 14 26.49 -11.56 -9.76
C ALA A 14 25.94 -10.40 -8.89
N LEU A 15 26.67 -9.97 -7.85
CA LEU A 15 26.24 -8.92 -6.93
C LEU A 15 26.30 -7.51 -7.56
N ASP A 16 25.18 -7.03 -8.08
CA ASP A 16 25.06 -5.64 -8.53
C ASP A 16 25.08 -4.62 -7.37
N ALA A 17 25.08 -3.32 -7.72
CA ALA A 17 25.14 -2.23 -6.75
C ALA A 17 23.92 -2.15 -5.80
N ASP A 18 22.76 -2.67 -6.22
CA ASP A 18 21.54 -2.70 -5.41
C ASP A 18 21.52 -3.93 -4.49
N ALA A 19 22.05 -5.07 -4.94
CA ALA A 19 22.31 -6.25 -4.10
C ALA A 19 23.34 -5.93 -2.99
N LEU A 20 24.45 -5.27 -3.34
CA LEU A 20 25.43 -4.77 -2.35
C LEU A 20 24.81 -3.72 -1.40
N ALA A 21 23.90 -2.88 -1.89
CA ALA A 21 23.19 -1.92 -1.05
C ALA A 21 22.19 -2.59 -0.10
N ALA A 22 21.54 -3.68 -0.51
CA ALA A 22 20.60 -4.47 0.31
C ALA A 22 21.31 -5.31 1.39
N LEU A 23 22.47 -5.88 1.08
CA LEU A 23 23.28 -6.64 2.05
C LEU A 23 24.04 -5.75 3.03
N ALA A 24 24.27 -4.47 2.68
CA ALA A 24 24.98 -3.52 3.53
C ALA A 24 24.28 -2.16 3.64
N ASN A 25 24.67 -1.19 2.78
CA ASN A 25 24.24 0.21 2.85
C ASN A 25 24.71 0.96 1.57
N ARG A 26 23.81 1.63 0.84
CA ARG A 26 24.13 2.35 -0.43
C ARG A 26 25.20 3.44 -0.28
N GLY A 27 25.26 4.14 0.85
CA GLY A 27 26.31 5.13 1.15
C GLY A 27 27.65 4.49 1.48
N LEU A 28 27.66 3.29 2.08
CA LEU A 28 28.86 2.51 2.32
C LEU A 28 29.39 1.90 1.02
N VAL A 29 28.51 1.42 0.13
CA VAL A 29 28.84 1.07 -1.26
C VAL A 29 29.44 2.26 -1.99
N LYS A 30 28.77 3.42 -2.04
CA LYS A 30 29.29 4.64 -2.70
C LYS A 30 30.67 5.08 -2.18
N ARG A 31 30.96 4.91 -0.88
CA ARG A 31 32.29 5.17 -0.32
C ARG A 31 33.32 4.14 -0.80
N ALA A 32 32.99 2.85 -0.73
CA ALA A 32 33.85 1.79 -1.24
C ALA A 32 34.15 1.93 -2.74
N THR A 33 33.16 2.28 -3.56
CA THR A 33 33.32 2.57 -4.99
C THR A 33 34.34 3.68 -5.21
N ARG A 34 34.18 4.85 -4.58
CA ARG A 34 35.12 5.97 -4.69
C ARG A 34 36.54 5.64 -4.18
N GLU A 35 36.64 4.74 -3.22
CA GLU A 35 37.91 4.30 -2.65
C GLU A 35 38.66 3.38 -3.63
N VAL A 36 37.96 2.39 -4.20
CA VAL A 36 38.50 1.48 -5.23
C VAL A 36 38.78 2.20 -6.57
N GLU A 37 37.94 3.16 -6.97
CA GLU A 37 38.17 4.01 -8.16
C GLU A 37 39.42 4.89 -8.01
N ARG A 38 39.72 5.35 -6.79
CA ARG A 38 40.91 6.13 -6.49
C ARG A 38 42.15 5.25 -6.41
N GLU A 39 42.07 4.13 -5.70
CA GLU A 39 43.20 3.23 -5.46
C GLU A 39 42.68 1.81 -5.19
N PRO A 40 42.71 0.90 -6.18
CA PRO A 40 42.17 -0.45 -6.02
C PRO A 40 43.08 -1.30 -5.10
N PRO A 41 42.50 -2.12 -4.21
CA PRO A 41 43.28 -3.00 -3.33
C PRO A 41 44.00 -4.11 -4.12
N ALA A 42 45.11 -4.58 -3.57
CA ALA A 42 45.82 -5.74 -4.10
C ALA A 42 45.01 -7.01 -3.78
N LEU A 43 44.59 -7.74 -4.82
CA LEU A 43 43.82 -8.98 -4.69
C LEU A 43 44.73 -10.21 -4.72
N SER A 44 44.46 -11.14 -3.82
CA SER A 44 45.04 -12.48 -3.79
C SER A 44 43.97 -13.51 -3.41
N ALA A 45 44.31 -14.80 -3.44
CA ALA A 45 43.40 -15.88 -3.08
C ALA A 45 44.09 -16.91 -2.19
N ASP A 46 43.31 -17.47 -1.26
CA ASP A 46 43.69 -18.61 -0.42
C ASP A 46 42.58 -19.65 -0.51
N GLY A 47 42.84 -20.73 -1.26
CA GLY A 47 41.81 -21.68 -1.68
C GLY A 47 40.67 -21.01 -2.46
N SER A 48 39.46 -21.05 -1.91
CA SER A 48 38.26 -20.39 -2.47
C SER A 48 37.97 -19.00 -1.87
N ALA A 49 38.74 -18.58 -0.86
CA ALA A 49 38.61 -17.27 -0.23
C ALA A 49 39.39 -16.22 -1.03
N ILE A 50 38.75 -15.08 -1.29
CA ILE A 50 39.41 -13.90 -1.88
C ILE A 50 39.94 -13.03 -0.74
N ILE A 51 41.14 -12.50 -0.92
CA ILE A 51 41.81 -11.60 0.03
C ILE A 51 42.10 -10.28 -0.68
N ALA A 52 41.78 -9.16 -0.04
CA ALA A 52 42.11 -7.82 -0.49
C ALA A 52 42.97 -7.10 0.55
N GLU A 53 44.12 -6.58 0.12
CA GLU A 53 45.01 -5.74 0.92
C GLU A 53 44.92 -4.29 0.42
N PHE A 54 44.51 -3.38 1.31
CA PHE A 54 44.26 -1.96 1.02
C PHE A 54 45.48 -1.09 1.36
N SER A 55 45.59 0.09 0.73
CA SER A 55 46.68 1.04 0.98
C SER A 55 46.67 1.64 2.40
N ASP A 56 45.55 1.54 3.12
CA ASP A 56 45.45 1.88 4.56
C ASP A 56 45.94 0.75 5.49
N GLY A 57 46.52 -0.33 4.94
CA GLY A 57 47.02 -1.49 5.69
C GLY A 57 45.94 -2.45 6.16
N VAL A 58 44.67 -2.22 5.82
CA VAL A 58 43.57 -3.13 6.14
C VAL A 58 43.58 -4.34 5.21
N ARG A 59 43.35 -5.52 5.78
CA ARG A 59 43.18 -6.78 5.06
C ARG A 59 41.75 -7.28 5.25
N ALA A 60 41.06 -7.51 4.15
CA ALA A 60 39.74 -8.13 4.10
C ALA A 60 39.83 -9.52 3.46
N THR A 61 39.11 -10.50 4.00
CA THR A 61 39.07 -11.88 3.50
C THR A 61 37.62 -12.32 3.37
N LEU A 62 37.22 -12.84 2.21
CA LEU A 62 35.85 -13.27 1.92
C LEU A 62 35.81 -14.74 1.45
N PRO A 63 35.41 -15.68 2.33
CA PRO A 63 35.08 -17.06 1.99
C PRO A 63 33.89 -17.18 1.01
N GLN A 64 33.52 -18.41 0.67
CA GLN A 64 32.24 -18.71 -0.03
C GLN A 64 31.07 -18.78 0.96
N GLY A 65 29.84 -18.54 0.47
CA GLY A 65 28.62 -18.70 1.27
C GLY A 65 28.19 -17.47 2.06
N GLY A 66 28.20 -16.28 1.45
CA GLY A 66 27.63 -15.06 2.03
C GLY A 66 28.64 -14.01 2.48
N LEU A 67 28.15 -12.79 2.68
CA LEU A 67 28.95 -11.60 3.02
C LEU A 67 29.28 -11.52 4.52
N GLU A 68 28.47 -12.18 5.35
CA GLU A 68 28.61 -12.32 6.80
C GLU A 68 29.79 -13.21 7.24
N GLN A 69 30.28 -14.08 6.35
CA GLN A 69 31.51 -14.86 6.58
C GLN A 69 32.78 -14.04 6.33
N GLY A 70 32.65 -12.81 5.82
CA GLY A 70 33.76 -11.91 5.54
C GLY A 70 34.45 -11.41 6.81
N GLY A 71 35.75 -11.67 6.94
CA GLY A 71 36.61 -11.10 7.98
C GLY A 71 37.31 -9.83 7.49
N CYS A 72 37.53 -8.86 8.38
CA CYS A 72 38.30 -7.66 8.06
C CYS A 72 39.06 -7.11 9.27
N THR A 73 40.31 -6.68 9.08
CA THR A 73 41.16 -6.15 10.16
C THR A 73 40.80 -4.73 10.62
N CYS A 74 39.86 -4.05 9.97
CA CYS A 74 39.43 -2.69 10.34
C CYS A 74 38.58 -2.60 11.64
N GLY A 75 38.40 -3.71 12.37
CA GLY A 75 37.66 -3.75 13.64
C GLY A 75 36.13 -3.62 13.52
N ALA A 76 35.57 -3.66 12.31
CA ALA A 76 34.13 -3.64 12.11
C ALA A 76 33.50 -5.01 12.43
N THR A 77 32.41 -5.02 13.20
CA THR A 77 31.69 -6.24 13.64
C THR A 77 30.75 -6.82 12.56
N GLY A 78 31.01 -6.55 11.28
CA GLY A 78 30.19 -6.96 10.14
C GLY A 78 30.63 -6.27 8.86
N VAL A 79 29.79 -6.29 7.82
CA VAL A 79 30.12 -5.77 6.48
C VAL A 79 30.60 -4.31 6.53
N CYS A 80 31.86 -4.11 6.13
CA CYS A 80 32.56 -2.83 6.14
C CYS A 80 32.91 -2.36 4.72
N ARG A 81 33.43 -1.13 4.59
CA ARG A 81 33.80 -0.55 3.28
C ARG A 81 34.81 -1.42 2.53
N HIS A 82 35.72 -2.07 3.25
CA HIS A 82 36.79 -2.90 2.70
C HIS A 82 36.27 -4.24 2.16
N LEU A 83 35.28 -4.85 2.82
CA LEU A 83 34.62 -6.06 2.29
C LEU A 83 33.85 -5.77 1.00
N ILE A 84 33.21 -4.60 0.89
CA ILE A 84 32.57 -4.19 -0.38
C ILE A 84 33.64 -3.81 -1.42
N GLY A 85 34.70 -3.12 -1.02
CA GLY A 85 35.82 -2.76 -1.89
C GLY A 85 36.51 -3.98 -2.51
N LEU A 86 36.66 -5.06 -1.73
CA LEU A 86 37.12 -6.36 -2.21
C LEU A 86 36.24 -6.89 -3.36
N ILE A 87 34.92 -6.86 -3.19
CA ILE A 87 33.97 -7.35 -4.22
C ILE A 87 34.03 -6.46 -5.47
N LEU A 88 34.00 -5.13 -5.30
CA LEU A 88 34.07 -4.18 -6.43
C LEU A 88 35.38 -4.32 -7.21
N ALA A 89 36.51 -4.47 -6.52
CA ALA A 89 37.81 -4.71 -7.16
C ALA A 89 37.87 -6.10 -7.84
N TYR A 90 37.23 -7.12 -7.25
CA TYR A 90 37.16 -8.45 -7.85
C TYR A 90 36.30 -8.47 -9.12
N GLN A 91 35.22 -7.67 -9.16
CA GLN A 91 34.36 -7.51 -10.34
C GLN A 91 35.09 -6.86 -11.52
N THR A 92 35.94 -5.85 -11.25
CA THR A 92 36.75 -5.18 -12.27
C THR A 92 38.01 -5.94 -12.67
N ALA A 93 38.47 -6.90 -11.84
CA ALA A 93 39.59 -7.76 -12.19
C ALA A 93 39.30 -8.61 -13.46
N PRO A 94 40.25 -8.72 -14.41
CA PRO A 94 40.05 -9.48 -15.63
C PRO A 94 39.80 -10.96 -15.32
N ALA A 95 38.72 -11.51 -15.88
CA ALA A 95 38.44 -12.94 -15.79
C ALA A 95 39.53 -13.73 -16.54
N ALA A 96 40.09 -14.74 -15.89
CA ALA A 96 41.00 -15.65 -16.56
C ALA A 96 40.26 -16.40 -17.66
N ALA A 97 40.81 -16.37 -18.89
CA ALA A 97 40.30 -17.21 -19.96
C ALA A 97 40.38 -18.69 -19.53
N PRO A 98 39.36 -19.52 -19.83
CA PRO A 98 39.45 -20.95 -19.55
C PRO A 98 40.62 -21.52 -20.35
N SER A 99 41.68 -21.92 -19.64
CA SER A 99 42.83 -22.58 -20.25
C SER A 99 42.36 -23.88 -20.89
N ALA A 100 42.36 -23.91 -22.22
CA ALA A 100 41.99 -25.10 -22.98
C ALA A 100 42.96 -26.24 -22.63
N SER A 101 42.49 -27.20 -21.82
CA SER A 101 43.23 -28.40 -21.49
C SER A 101 43.35 -29.25 -22.77
N THR A 102 44.53 -29.22 -23.38
CA THR A 102 44.88 -30.09 -24.51
C THR A 102 44.57 -31.55 -24.15
N PRO A 103 43.67 -32.25 -24.86
CA PRO A 103 43.45 -33.67 -24.63
C PRO A 103 44.69 -34.46 -25.08
N PRO A 104 45.14 -35.47 -24.31
CA PRO A 104 46.24 -36.32 -24.75
C PRO A 104 45.82 -37.14 -25.96
N ALA A 105 46.68 -37.15 -26.99
CA ALA A 105 46.45 -37.95 -28.19
C ALA A 105 46.45 -39.45 -27.87
N SER A 106 45.48 -40.16 -28.42
CA SER A 106 45.51 -41.61 -28.55
C SER A 106 45.23 -41.98 -30.01
N SER A 107 46.01 -42.92 -30.54
CA SER A 107 46.10 -43.21 -31.96
C SER A 107 45.44 -44.53 -32.34
N SER A 108 44.82 -44.54 -33.52
CA SER A 108 44.62 -45.69 -34.41
C SER A 108 43.51 -46.72 -34.08
N ALA A 109 42.57 -46.80 -35.03
CA ALA A 109 41.57 -47.86 -35.26
C ALA A 109 42.26 -49.15 -35.83
N PRO A 110 41.58 -50.24 -36.29
CA PRO A 110 40.15 -50.42 -36.63
C PRO A 110 39.51 -51.74 -36.05
N SER A 111 38.23 -52.08 -36.25
CA SER A 111 37.70 -52.74 -37.48
C SER A 111 36.18 -52.98 -37.47
N SER A 112 35.53 -52.70 -38.62
CA SER A 112 34.40 -53.41 -39.27
C SER A 112 33.27 -54.10 -38.46
N SER A 113 32.01 -53.72 -38.76
CA SER A 113 30.99 -54.57 -39.45
C SER A 113 29.54 -54.28 -39.01
N GLY A 114 28.68 -53.88 -39.96
CA GLY A 114 27.22 -54.17 -39.90
C GLY A 114 26.92 -55.51 -40.63
N PRO A 115 25.65 -55.89 -40.92
CA PRO A 115 24.43 -55.07 -40.93
C PRO A 115 23.17 -55.78 -40.34
N SER A 116 21.96 -55.34 -40.77
CA SER A 116 20.61 -55.91 -40.58
C SER A 116 19.91 -55.57 -39.25
N ALA A 117 18.78 -54.84 -39.27
CA ALA A 117 17.38 -55.25 -39.56
C ALA A 117 16.73 -56.01 -38.38
N VAL A 118 15.44 -55.89 -38.05
CA VAL A 118 14.24 -55.64 -38.87
C VAL A 118 13.21 -54.76 -38.13
N VAL A 119 12.20 -54.27 -38.86
CA VAL A 119 11.06 -53.46 -38.40
C VAL A 119 9.85 -54.32 -37.96
N SER A 120 8.91 -53.70 -37.23
CA SER A 120 7.48 -54.05 -37.07
C SER A 120 7.07 -55.19 -36.10
N ASP A 121 6.28 -54.84 -35.08
CA ASP A 121 4.81 -54.93 -35.13
C ASP A 121 4.21 -53.90 -34.14
N SER A 122 3.33 -52.99 -34.55
CA SER A 122 1.85 -53.11 -34.67
C SER A 122 1.14 -53.29 -33.32
N SER A 123 0.54 -52.22 -32.76
CA SER A 123 -0.93 -51.98 -32.78
C SER A 123 -1.66 -52.67 -31.59
N SER A 124 -2.86 -52.26 -31.13
CA SER A 124 -3.91 -51.42 -31.72
C SER A 124 -4.89 -50.86 -30.67
N SER A 125 -5.71 -49.88 -31.08
CA SER A 125 -7.13 -49.65 -30.66
C SER A 125 -7.42 -49.13 -29.24
N GLY A 126 -8.41 -48.27 -28.99
CA GLY A 126 -9.42 -47.56 -29.82
C GLY A 126 -10.40 -46.86 -28.85
N LEU A 127 -10.99 -45.67 -29.07
CA LEU A 127 -12.01 -45.23 -30.06
C LEU A 127 -12.08 -43.67 -29.95
N ALA A 128 -12.18 -42.83 -31.00
CA ALA A 128 -13.34 -42.53 -31.87
C ALA A 128 -14.60 -42.08 -31.11
N ALA A 129 -15.34 -40.99 -31.42
CA ALA A 129 -15.27 -39.90 -32.43
C ALA A 129 -15.93 -38.62 -31.80
N SER A 130 -16.07 -37.42 -32.37
CA SER A 130 -16.52 -36.99 -33.70
C SER A 130 -16.10 -35.54 -34.04
N ARG A 131 -16.35 -35.09 -35.29
CA ARG A 131 -15.89 -33.82 -35.88
C ARG A 131 -17.02 -32.81 -36.11
N ASP A 132 -16.67 -31.53 -36.30
CA ASP A 132 -16.82 -30.73 -37.56
C ASP A 132 -16.92 -29.20 -37.26
N ALA A 133 -16.66 -28.25 -38.16
CA ALA A 133 -15.85 -28.20 -39.40
C ALA A 133 -15.75 -26.74 -39.92
N ALA A 134 -14.79 -26.47 -40.84
CA ALA A 134 -14.60 -25.24 -41.63
C ALA A 134 -14.26 -23.94 -40.84
N GLY A 135 -13.44 -23.01 -41.37
CA GLY A 135 -12.62 -23.06 -42.59
C GLY A 135 -11.92 -21.72 -42.88
N SER A 136 -10.66 -21.75 -43.31
CA SER A 136 -9.91 -20.58 -43.80
C SER A 136 -9.30 -20.87 -45.17
N PRO A 137 -9.27 -19.90 -46.10
CA PRO A 137 -8.44 -19.97 -47.28
C PRO A 137 -7.11 -19.19 -47.08
N ALA A 138 -6.03 -19.73 -47.64
CA ALA A 138 -4.71 -19.11 -47.63
C ALA A 138 -4.46 -18.22 -48.87
N GLY A 139 -3.52 -17.27 -48.76
CA GLY A 139 -2.91 -16.56 -49.87
C GLY A 139 -1.39 -16.56 -49.72
N ALA A 140 -0.62 -16.80 -50.79
CA ALA A 140 0.80 -17.18 -50.69
C ALA A 140 1.76 -16.30 -51.50
N GLY A 141 2.86 -15.88 -50.85
CA GLY A 141 4.15 -15.51 -51.46
C GLY A 141 4.31 -14.05 -51.95
N PRO A 142 5.56 -13.61 -52.29
CA PRO A 142 6.81 -14.39 -52.34
C PRO A 142 7.96 -13.85 -51.45
N ARG A 143 9.17 -14.38 -51.67
CA ARG A 143 10.37 -14.31 -50.80
C ARG A 143 11.20 -13.01 -50.98
N GLY A 144 11.94 -12.62 -49.94
CA GLY A 144 13.04 -11.64 -50.06
C GLY A 144 13.95 -11.54 -48.84
N GLY A 145 15.25 -11.80 -49.02
CA GLY A 145 16.36 -11.24 -48.22
C GLY A 145 16.43 -11.53 -46.72
N SER A 146 17.02 -12.68 -46.32
CA SER A 146 17.55 -12.83 -44.96
C SER A 146 18.79 -11.95 -44.78
N VAL A 147 18.66 -10.85 -44.04
CA VAL A 147 19.80 -10.12 -43.47
C VAL A 147 20.03 -10.68 -42.07
N ALA A 148 21.15 -11.36 -41.88
CA ALA A 148 21.54 -11.93 -40.59
C ALA A 148 21.89 -10.81 -39.60
N ALA A 149 20.89 -10.35 -38.85
CA ALA A 149 21.12 -9.52 -37.67
C ALA A 149 21.88 -10.34 -36.60
N PRO A 150 22.92 -9.80 -35.95
CA PRO A 150 23.72 -10.56 -35.01
C PRO A 150 22.90 -10.88 -33.75
N VAL A 151 22.57 -12.15 -33.60
CA VAL A 151 22.00 -12.69 -32.35
C VAL A 151 23.03 -12.51 -31.24
N ARG A 152 22.81 -11.51 -30.38
CA ARG A 152 23.28 -11.49 -29.00
C ARG A 152 22.09 -11.49 -28.06
N ALA A 153 21.26 -12.53 -28.20
CA ALA A 153 20.53 -13.03 -27.06
C ALA A 153 21.58 -13.51 -26.04
N SER A 154 21.81 -12.75 -24.97
CA SER A 154 22.58 -13.27 -23.84
C SER A 154 21.88 -14.52 -23.33
N GLU A 155 22.60 -15.65 -23.29
CA GLU A 155 22.20 -16.87 -22.58
C GLU A 155 22.03 -16.55 -21.08
N ARG A 156 20.89 -15.98 -20.73
CA ARG A 156 20.43 -15.90 -19.35
C ARG A 156 19.93 -17.29 -19.01
N ILE A 157 20.80 -18.05 -18.34
CA ILE A 157 20.46 -19.34 -17.74
C ILE A 157 19.12 -19.18 -17.01
N ALA A 158 18.12 -19.95 -17.42
CA ALA A 158 16.80 -19.97 -16.79
C ALA A 158 16.88 -20.69 -15.44
N TRP A 159 17.56 -20.06 -14.48
CA TRP A 159 17.74 -20.58 -13.13
C TRP A 159 16.57 -20.18 -12.24
N SER A 160 16.04 -21.15 -11.50
CA SER A 160 15.03 -20.95 -10.46
C SER A 160 15.56 -21.38 -9.08
N PRO A 161 15.25 -20.64 -8.01
CA PRO A 161 15.50 -21.08 -6.63
C PRO A 161 14.82 -22.41 -6.26
N GLY A 162 13.80 -22.86 -7.02
CA GLY A 162 13.16 -24.16 -6.80
C GLY A 162 14.13 -25.35 -6.88
N ALA A 163 15.25 -25.17 -7.59
CA ALA A 163 16.31 -26.18 -7.76
C ALA A 163 17.14 -26.48 -6.49
N PHE A 164 17.06 -25.66 -5.43
CA PHE A 164 17.73 -25.99 -4.16
C PHE A 164 17.09 -27.21 -3.50
N THR A 165 17.90 -28.16 -3.01
CA THR A 165 17.40 -29.35 -2.31
C THR A 165 17.01 -29.05 -0.86
N ASP A 166 16.15 -29.88 -0.28
CA ASP A 166 15.77 -29.72 1.14
C ASP A 166 16.96 -29.92 2.09
N ASP A 167 17.98 -30.69 1.69
CA ASP A 167 19.24 -30.82 2.45
C ASP A 167 20.07 -29.52 2.43
N GLN A 168 20.16 -28.84 1.27
CA GLN A 168 20.82 -27.54 1.16
C GLN A 168 20.10 -26.46 2.00
N VAL A 169 18.76 -26.45 1.96
CA VAL A 169 17.95 -25.58 2.82
C VAL A 169 18.16 -25.92 4.29
N THR A 170 18.16 -27.20 4.66
CA THR A 170 18.40 -27.67 6.04
C THR A 170 19.79 -27.30 6.54
N ALA A 171 20.82 -27.38 5.70
CA ALA A 171 22.17 -26.93 6.03
C ALA A 171 22.24 -25.40 6.27
N ARG A 172 21.45 -24.61 5.54
CA ARG A 172 21.45 -23.13 5.64
C ARG A 172 20.65 -22.58 6.83
N ILE A 173 19.53 -23.20 7.21
CA ILE A 173 18.64 -22.65 8.28
C ILE A 173 18.46 -23.59 9.50
N GLY A 174 18.94 -24.83 9.41
CA GLY A 174 18.84 -25.83 10.47
C GLY A 174 17.48 -26.53 10.55
N ALA A 175 17.50 -27.79 10.98
CA ALA A 175 16.33 -28.67 11.00
C ALA A 175 15.13 -28.14 11.80
N ARG A 176 15.36 -27.34 12.85
CA ARG A 176 14.27 -26.71 13.65
C ARG A 176 13.44 -25.73 12.83
N LEU A 177 14.08 -24.91 12.00
CA LEU A 177 13.37 -23.94 11.15
C LEU A 177 12.72 -24.60 9.94
N VAL A 178 13.35 -25.64 9.36
CA VAL A 178 12.70 -26.49 8.35
C VAL A 178 11.46 -27.18 8.92
N THR A 179 11.50 -27.65 10.18
CA THR A 179 10.32 -28.23 10.85
C THR A 179 9.20 -27.21 11.06
N ALA A 180 9.53 -25.95 11.33
CA ALA A 180 8.57 -24.85 11.39
C ALA A 180 7.97 -24.55 10.01
N ALA A 181 8.79 -24.45 8.97
CA ALA A 181 8.35 -24.27 7.59
C ALA A 181 7.42 -25.42 7.14
N ARG A 182 7.79 -26.68 7.39
CA ARG A 182 6.93 -27.87 7.11
C ARG A 182 5.58 -27.82 7.82
N ARG A 183 5.45 -27.10 8.93
CA ARG A 183 4.16 -26.88 9.62
C ARG A 183 3.30 -25.87 8.85
N ALA A 184 3.89 -24.78 8.37
CA ALA A 184 3.20 -23.78 7.55
C ALA A 184 2.79 -24.36 6.19
N GLU A 185 3.65 -25.11 5.52
CA GLU A 185 3.32 -25.86 4.30
C GLU A 185 2.13 -26.81 4.49
N ARG A 186 2.11 -27.60 5.58
CA ARG A 186 0.97 -28.48 5.89
C ARG A 186 -0.32 -27.73 6.20
N ALA A 187 -0.24 -26.52 6.77
CA ALA A 187 -1.40 -25.66 6.98
C ALA A 187 -1.90 -25.00 5.68
N GLY A 188 -1.05 -24.89 4.66
CA GLY A 188 -1.30 -24.12 3.45
C GLY A 188 -0.88 -22.65 3.63
N TYR A 189 -0.27 -22.08 2.59
CA TYR A 189 0.02 -20.64 2.52
C TYR A 189 0.01 -20.18 1.06
N THR A 190 -0.30 -18.89 0.85
CA THR A 190 -0.18 -18.25 -0.46
C THR A 190 1.16 -17.52 -0.58
N ALA A 191 1.74 -17.52 -1.78
CA ALA A 191 2.96 -16.79 -2.11
C ALA A 191 2.81 -16.09 -3.47
N ARG A 192 3.32 -14.86 -3.60
CA ARG A 192 3.51 -14.21 -4.90
C ARG A 192 4.96 -14.37 -5.35
N VAL A 193 5.15 -15.07 -6.45
CA VAL A 193 6.46 -15.42 -7.01
C VAL A 193 6.73 -14.53 -8.22
N ARG A 194 7.83 -13.77 -8.17
CA ARG A 194 8.29 -12.90 -9.25
C ARG A 194 9.63 -13.41 -9.79
N ARG A 195 9.61 -13.84 -11.05
CA ARG A 195 10.78 -14.30 -11.82
C ARG A 195 11.45 -13.11 -12.50
N GLY A 196 12.77 -13.10 -12.53
CA GLY A 196 13.56 -11.98 -13.03
C GLY A 196 15.06 -12.17 -12.78
N PRO A 197 15.90 -11.14 -13.01
CA PRO A 197 17.34 -11.24 -12.75
C PRO A 197 17.67 -11.48 -11.28
N VAL A 198 16.81 -11.01 -10.37
CA VAL A 198 16.81 -11.35 -8.94
C VAL A 198 15.44 -11.95 -8.63
N PRO A 199 15.32 -13.27 -8.48
CA PRO A 199 14.06 -13.91 -8.13
C PRO A 199 13.57 -13.48 -6.74
N VAL A 200 12.26 -13.20 -6.62
CA VAL A 200 11.62 -12.70 -5.39
C VAL A 200 10.39 -13.53 -5.04
N VAL A 201 10.19 -13.81 -3.75
CA VAL A 201 8.92 -14.32 -3.21
C VAL A 201 8.40 -13.35 -2.16
N GLU A 202 7.17 -12.87 -2.34
CA GLU A 202 6.41 -12.21 -1.30
C GLU A 202 5.56 -13.26 -0.57
N LEU A 203 5.87 -13.45 0.71
CA LEU A 203 5.09 -14.25 1.66
C LEU A 203 4.35 -13.27 2.60
N PRO A 204 3.26 -13.68 3.27
CA PRO A 204 2.50 -12.80 4.18
C PRO A 204 3.40 -12.09 5.20
N ALA A 205 4.21 -12.86 5.91
CA ALA A 205 5.09 -12.36 6.98
C ALA A 205 6.47 -11.83 6.53
N ALA A 206 6.90 -12.00 5.27
CA ALA A 206 8.24 -11.59 4.81
C ALA A 206 8.39 -11.56 3.28
N THR A 207 9.34 -10.78 2.76
CA THR A 207 9.81 -10.89 1.37
C THR A 207 11.20 -11.52 1.31
N VAL A 208 11.39 -12.48 0.41
CA VAL A 208 12.63 -13.23 0.21
C VAL A 208 13.19 -12.93 -1.18
N ARG A 209 14.48 -12.63 -1.28
CA ARG A 209 15.18 -12.32 -2.54
C ARG A 209 16.42 -13.19 -2.70
N PHE A 210 16.58 -13.79 -3.87
CA PHE A 210 17.74 -14.60 -4.22
C PHE A 210 18.72 -13.74 -5.03
N LEU A 211 19.68 -13.09 -4.35
CA LEU A 211 20.56 -12.09 -4.97
C LEU A 211 21.66 -12.70 -5.85
N VAL A 212 21.99 -13.98 -5.65
CA VAL A 212 23.00 -14.72 -6.41
C VAL A 212 22.41 -16.05 -6.88
N PRO A 213 22.45 -16.36 -8.19
CA PRO A 213 22.06 -17.66 -8.71
C PRO A 213 22.88 -18.80 -8.10
N GLY A 214 22.20 -19.79 -7.54
CA GLY A 214 22.81 -21.02 -7.03
C GLY A 214 23.47 -20.95 -5.64
N ASP A 215 23.41 -19.82 -4.92
CA ASP A 215 23.99 -19.70 -3.57
C ASP A 215 22.97 -19.18 -2.53
N LEU A 216 22.62 -20.04 -1.56
CA LEU A 216 21.74 -19.69 -0.44
C LEU A 216 22.38 -18.75 0.61
N GLY A 217 23.70 -18.53 0.54
CA GLY A 217 24.42 -17.56 1.38
C GLY A 217 24.08 -16.10 1.07
N TYR A 218 23.58 -15.81 -0.14
CA TYR A 218 23.20 -14.45 -0.56
C TYR A 218 21.68 -14.23 -0.63
N VAL A 219 20.90 -15.02 0.11
CA VAL A 219 19.46 -14.81 0.27
C VAL A 219 19.22 -13.64 1.24
N HIS A 220 18.41 -12.68 0.82
CA HIS A 220 18.03 -11.53 1.63
C HIS A 220 16.56 -11.60 2.04
N THR A 221 16.29 -11.33 3.32
CA THR A 221 14.94 -11.24 3.90
C THR A 221 14.75 -9.90 4.60
N ASP A 222 13.54 -9.35 4.54
CA ASP A 222 13.19 -8.08 5.21
C ASP A 222 12.96 -8.22 6.73
N ALA A 223 12.64 -9.43 7.17
CA ALA A 223 12.58 -9.81 8.58
C ALA A 223 13.98 -9.80 9.22
N ARG A 224 14.05 -9.54 10.53
CA ARG A 224 15.31 -9.63 11.29
C ARG A 224 15.88 -11.06 11.23
N ALA A 225 17.12 -11.17 10.74
CA ALA A 225 17.87 -12.43 10.66
C ALA A 225 17.85 -13.23 11.98
N GLY A 226 17.64 -14.54 11.87
CA GLY A 226 17.51 -15.48 12.98
C GLY A 226 16.13 -15.49 13.64
N VAL A 227 15.20 -14.60 13.27
CA VAL A 227 13.82 -14.57 13.82
C VAL A 227 12.84 -15.34 12.95
N ARG A 228 12.98 -15.27 11.63
CA ARG A 228 12.07 -15.89 10.65
C ARG A 228 12.79 -16.54 9.45
N ASP A 229 13.98 -17.09 9.63
CA ASP A 229 14.72 -17.73 8.52
C ASP A 229 13.99 -18.97 7.93
N ASP A 230 12.92 -19.46 8.58
CA ASP A 230 11.96 -20.44 8.00
C ASP A 230 11.36 -20.00 6.66
N VAL A 231 11.23 -18.68 6.42
CA VAL A 231 10.68 -18.13 5.18
C VAL A 231 11.54 -18.45 3.95
N ILE A 232 12.83 -18.76 4.13
CA ILE A 232 13.72 -19.18 3.03
C ILE A 232 13.27 -20.53 2.46
N ALA A 233 12.87 -21.47 3.34
CA ALA A 233 12.33 -22.77 2.91
C ALA A 233 10.99 -22.61 2.20
N LEU A 234 10.10 -21.77 2.75
CA LEU A 234 8.81 -21.45 2.12
C LEU A 234 8.99 -20.81 0.73
N ALA A 235 9.96 -19.90 0.57
CA ALA A 235 10.26 -19.30 -0.73
C ALA A 235 10.79 -20.32 -1.75
N VAL A 236 11.64 -21.27 -1.35
CA VAL A 236 12.11 -22.34 -2.24
C VAL A 236 10.96 -23.26 -2.66
N TRP A 237 10.10 -23.69 -1.73
CA TRP A 237 8.95 -24.54 -2.06
C TRP A 237 7.90 -23.80 -2.90
N ALA A 238 7.70 -22.51 -2.67
CA ALA A 238 6.91 -21.65 -3.55
C ALA A 238 7.46 -21.66 -4.98
N PHE A 239 8.77 -21.45 -5.18
CA PHE A 239 9.35 -21.55 -6.52
C PHE A 239 9.12 -22.93 -7.17
N ARG A 240 9.28 -24.05 -6.43
CA ARG A 240 8.99 -25.39 -6.96
C ARG A 240 7.55 -25.52 -7.48
N VAL A 241 6.56 -25.10 -6.70
CA VAL A 241 5.14 -25.15 -7.08
C VAL A 241 4.85 -24.20 -8.25
N ALA A 242 5.45 -23.01 -8.27
CA ALA A 242 5.31 -22.08 -9.39
C ALA A 242 5.92 -22.63 -10.68
N ASP A 243 7.07 -23.31 -10.60
CA ASP A 243 7.76 -23.88 -11.76
C ASP A 243 7.01 -25.09 -12.34
N GLU A 244 6.28 -25.83 -11.50
CA GLU A 244 5.41 -26.94 -11.92
C GLU A 244 4.08 -26.44 -12.51
N GLN A 245 3.39 -25.50 -11.84
CA GLN A 245 2.04 -25.08 -12.21
C GLN A 245 2.00 -23.95 -13.25
N GLN A 246 2.95 -23.02 -13.21
CA GLN A 246 2.95 -21.79 -14.02
C GLN A 246 4.38 -21.43 -14.47
N PRO A 247 5.07 -22.29 -15.25
CA PRO A 247 6.48 -22.10 -15.62
C PRO A 247 6.75 -20.80 -16.40
N ASP A 248 5.85 -20.43 -17.32
CA ASP A 248 6.02 -19.27 -18.20
C ASP A 248 5.62 -17.92 -17.57
N ALA A 249 4.97 -17.94 -16.40
CA ALA A 249 4.51 -16.72 -15.74
C ALA A 249 5.68 -15.95 -15.12
N THR A 250 5.89 -14.68 -15.50
CA THR A 250 6.93 -13.84 -14.89
C THR A 250 6.56 -13.35 -13.49
N ASP A 251 5.26 -13.25 -13.19
CA ASP A 251 4.70 -12.89 -11.90
C ASP A 251 3.42 -13.72 -11.69
N CYS A 252 3.37 -14.50 -10.61
CA CYS A 252 2.25 -15.40 -10.34
C CYS A 252 1.95 -15.48 -8.84
N VAL A 253 0.68 -15.71 -8.50
CA VAL A 253 0.24 -16.04 -7.15
C VAL A 253 -0.05 -17.53 -7.11
N ILE A 254 0.52 -18.23 -6.13
CA ILE A 254 0.39 -19.68 -5.96
C ILE A 254 0.00 -20.03 -4.53
N ASP A 255 -0.71 -21.14 -4.39
CA ASP A 255 -1.07 -21.74 -3.10
C ASP A 255 -0.22 -23.00 -2.89
N VAL A 256 0.48 -23.08 -1.76
CA VAL A 256 1.45 -24.15 -1.46
C VAL A 256 0.95 -25.00 -0.29
N GLY A 257 0.83 -26.31 -0.53
CA GLY A 257 0.47 -27.30 0.49
C GLY A 257 -1.01 -27.24 0.89
N GLY A 258 -1.33 -27.45 2.17
CA GLY A 258 -2.70 -27.35 2.68
C GLY A 258 -3.67 -28.50 2.34
N ALA A 259 -3.23 -29.53 1.61
CA ALA A 259 -4.06 -30.67 1.16
C ALA A 259 -4.65 -31.57 2.28
N GLY A 260 -4.32 -31.31 3.56
CA GLY A 260 -4.77 -32.10 4.71
C GLY A 260 -5.91 -31.47 5.53
N THR A 261 -6.35 -30.25 5.20
CA THR A 261 -7.45 -29.59 5.92
C THR A 261 -8.78 -30.11 5.39
N GLY A 262 -9.36 -31.11 6.07
CA GLY A 262 -10.64 -31.70 5.66
C GLY A 262 -11.80 -30.70 5.72
N PRO A 263 -12.82 -30.84 4.84
CA PRO A 263 -13.91 -29.86 4.68
C PRO A 263 -14.81 -29.70 5.92
N ASN A 264 -14.71 -30.59 6.91
CA ASN A 264 -15.48 -30.52 8.16
C ASN A 264 -14.84 -29.63 9.25
N ALA A 265 -13.75 -28.91 8.95
CA ALA A 265 -13.19 -27.92 9.87
C ALA A 265 -13.96 -26.59 9.75
N GLY A 266 -14.85 -26.31 10.71
CA GLY A 266 -15.57 -25.03 10.83
C GLY A 266 -14.63 -23.81 10.78
N SER A 267 -15.16 -22.62 10.51
CA SER A 267 -14.35 -21.42 10.26
C SER A 267 -13.48 -21.00 11.46
N GLY A 268 -13.83 -21.42 12.68
CA GLY A 268 -13.21 -20.95 13.92
C GLY A 268 -13.68 -19.53 14.32
N LEU A 269 -14.79 -19.07 13.73
CA LEU A 269 -15.43 -17.77 14.00
C LEU A 269 -16.89 -17.94 14.45
N GLU A 270 -17.35 -19.16 14.71
CA GLU A 270 -18.76 -19.48 15.03
C GLU A 270 -19.25 -18.63 16.22
N ALA A 271 -18.53 -18.66 17.34
CA ALA A 271 -18.85 -17.86 18.52
C ALA A 271 -18.69 -16.33 18.31
N LEU A 272 -17.87 -15.90 17.35
CA LEU A 272 -17.73 -14.48 16.97
C LEU A 272 -18.92 -14.02 16.13
N VAL A 273 -19.44 -14.88 15.26
CA VAL A 273 -20.63 -14.61 14.43
C VAL A 273 -21.89 -14.63 15.28
N GLU A 274 -22.00 -15.53 16.26
CA GLU A 274 -23.06 -15.49 17.28
C GLU A 274 -23.02 -14.18 18.07
N PHE A 275 -21.83 -13.74 18.51
CA PHE A 275 -21.66 -12.44 19.15
C PHE A 275 -22.04 -11.27 18.23
N ALA A 276 -21.63 -11.30 16.95
CA ALA A 276 -22.00 -10.27 15.97
C ALA A 276 -23.52 -10.24 15.70
N ALA A 277 -24.18 -11.40 15.71
CA ALA A 277 -25.63 -11.50 15.59
C ALA A 277 -26.36 -10.91 16.80
N GLU A 278 -25.86 -11.14 18.03
CA GLU A 278 -26.40 -10.52 19.25
C GLU A 278 -26.19 -8.99 19.24
N VAL A 279 -25.03 -8.52 18.81
CA VAL A 279 -24.75 -7.09 18.62
C VAL A 279 -25.68 -6.47 17.56
N LEU A 280 -25.97 -7.17 16.46
CA LEU A 280 -26.90 -6.71 15.42
C LEU A 280 -28.37 -6.78 15.87
N ARG A 281 -28.73 -7.74 16.71
CA ARG A 281 -30.07 -7.89 17.30
C ARG A 281 -30.40 -6.73 18.23
N GLY A 282 -29.51 -6.43 19.18
CA GLY A 282 -29.66 -5.31 20.13
C GLY A 282 -29.33 -3.95 19.53
N GLY A 283 -28.40 -3.90 18.57
CA GLY A 283 -27.90 -2.68 17.96
C GLY A 283 -26.90 -1.90 18.83
N ALA A 284 -26.27 -0.90 18.23
CA ALA A 284 -25.34 -0.01 18.94
C ALA A 284 -26.04 0.76 20.07
N VAL A 285 -27.30 1.16 19.87
CA VAL A 285 -28.12 1.90 20.85
C VAL A 285 -28.23 1.18 22.20
N HIS A 286 -28.31 -0.15 22.19
CA HIS A 286 -28.52 -0.97 23.40
C HIS A 286 -27.22 -1.64 23.90
N SER A 287 -26.05 -1.10 23.52
CA SER A 287 -24.74 -1.67 23.86
C SER A 287 -24.34 -1.47 25.33
N GLY A 288 -24.65 -2.46 26.17
CA GLY A 288 -24.33 -2.48 27.60
C GLY A 288 -22.92 -3.00 27.96
N ALA A 289 -22.52 -2.84 29.23
CA ALA A 289 -21.22 -3.30 29.74
C ALA A 289 -20.96 -4.81 29.57
N GLY A 290 -22.02 -5.64 29.57
CA GLY A 290 -21.90 -7.09 29.31
C GLY A 290 -21.34 -7.40 27.91
N LEU A 291 -21.77 -6.65 26.87
CA LEU A 291 -21.26 -6.84 25.51
C LEU A 291 -19.78 -6.47 25.40
N ALA A 292 -19.29 -5.50 26.17
CA ALA A 292 -17.86 -5.15 26.21
C ALA A 292 -17.00 -6.27 26.82
N ALA A 293 -17.49 -6.96 27.86
CA ALA A 293 -16.82 -8.11 28.43
C ALA A 293 -16.79 -9.30 27.46
N THR A 294 -17.91 -9.58 26.77
CA THR A 294 -17.97 -10.60 25.73
C THR A 294 -17.03 -10.29 24.56
N ALA A 295 -16.99 -9.04 24.10
CA ALA A 295 -16.07 -8.59 23.06
C ALA A 295 -14.60 -8.86 23.45
N ALA A 296 -14.17 -8.47 24.66
CA ALA A 296 -12.81 -8.72 25.14
C ALA A 296 -12.48 -10.23 25.18
N GLY A 297 -13.45 -11.08 25.56
CA GLY A 297 -13.35 -12.53 25.46
C GLY A 297 -13.07 -13.01 24.03
N GLN A 298 -13.83 -12.52 23.05
CA GLN A 298 -13.64 -12.86 21.63
C GLN A 298 -12.28 -12.38 21.10
N LEU A 299 -11.87 -11.14 21.38
CA LEU A 299 -10.54 -10.62 20.97
C LEU A 299 -9.41 -11.53 21.48
N THR A 300 -9.48 -11.92 22.76
CA THR A 300 -8.46 -12.79 23.37
C THR A 300 -8.48 -14.22 22.78
N ALA A 301 -9.63 -14.69 22.28
CA ALA A 301 -9.72 -15.98 21.59
C ALA A 301 -9.08 -15.90 20.19
N LEU A 302 -9.41 -14.85 19.42
CA LEU A 302 -8.88 -14.61 18.07
C LEU A 302 -7.36 -14.40 18.07
N GLU A 303 -6.82 -13.67 19.05
CA GLU A 303 -5.38 -13.46 19.17
C GLU A 303 -4.63 -14.78 19.44
N ARG A 304 -5.16 -15.64 20.34
CA ARG A 304 -4.60 -16.97 20.61
C ARG A 304 -4.70 -17.91 19.39
N ALA A 305 -5.79 -17.84 18.64
CA ALA A 305 -5.97 -18.58 17.40
C ALA A 305 -5.15 -18.03 16.23
N GLY A 306 -4.62 -16.81 16.36
CA GLY A 306 -3.80 -16.14 15.34
C GLY A 306 -4.58 -15.59 14.15
N LEU A 307 -5.90 -15.44 14.26
CA LEU A 307 -6.77 -15.01 13.16
C LEU A 307 -6.75 -13.48 13.03
N ARG A 308 -5.76 -12.94 12.30
CA ARG A 308 -5.44 -11.50 12.30
C ARG A 308 -6.55 -10.61 11.75
N TRP A 309 -7.19 -10.97 10.63
CA TRP A 309 -8.19 -10.08 10.03
C TRP A 309 -9.51 -10.03 10.82
N PRO A 310 -10.04 -11.16 11.32
CA PRO A 310 -11.17 -11.14 12.26
C PRO A 310 -10.83 -10.42 13.57
N LEU A 311 -9.59 -10.54 14.09
CA LEU A 311 -9.15 -9.81 15.29
C LEU A 311 -9.17 -8.29 15.06
N ASP A 312 -8.59 -7.82 13.96
CA ASP A 312 -8.57 -6.40 13.61
C ASP A 312 -10.00 -5.86 13.41
N ALA A 313 -10.88 -6.59 12.69
CA ALA A 313 -12.28 -6.22 12.48
C ALA A 313 -13.09 -6.18 13.80
N ALA A 314 -12.94 -7.20 14.66
CA ALA A 314 -13.62 -7.24 15.96
C ALA A 314 -13.10 -6.16 16.93
N THR A 315 -11.81 -5.80 16.84
CA THR A 315 -11.22 -4.71 17.62
C THR A 315 -11.83 -3.37 17.22
N GLU A 316 -11.98 -3.13 15.92
CA GLU A 316 -12.59 -1.91 15.39
C GLU A 316 -14.09 -1.84 15.71
N LEU A 317 -14.80 -2.98 15.67
CA LEU A 317 -16.20 -3.10 16.08
C LEU A 317 -16.41 -2.75 17.56
N ALA A 318 -15.55 -3.27 18.44
CA ALA A 318 -15.54 -2.91 19.86
C ALA A 318 -15.21 -1.41 20.07
N GLY A 319 -14.35 -0.85 19.22
CA GLY A 319 -14.08 0.59 19.14
C GLY A 319 -15.32 1.42 18.77
N GLN A 320 -16.10 0.99 17.79
CA GLN A 320 -17.37 1.64 17.40
C GLN A 320 -18.41 1.59 18.53
N LEU A 321 -18.59 0.45 19.18
CA LEU A 321 -19.48 0.33 20.35
C LEU A 321 -19.06 1.26 21.51
N THR A 322 -17.75 1.40 21.73
CA THR A 322 -17.20 2.32 22.74
C THR A 322 -17.42 3.78 22.33
N ALA A 323 -17.12 4.15 21.08
CA ALA A 323 -17.32 5.49 20.55
C ALA A 323 -18.79 5.95 20.62
N TYR A 324 -19.74 5.04 20.37
CA TYR A 324 -21.17 5.34 20.53
C TYR A 324 -21.53 5.64 21.99
N ARG A 325 -21.13 4.78 22.93
CA ARG A 325 -21.37 4.96 24.37
C ARG A 325 -20.79 6.27 24.90
N ASP A 326 -19.58 6.62 24.43
CA ASP A 326 -18.86 7.84 24.82
C ASP A 326 -19.33 9.08 24.04
N ARG A 327 -20.31 8.93 23.12
CA ARG A 327 -20.85 9.97 22.24
C ARG A 327 -19.80 10.69 21.39
N SER A 328 -18.74 9.98 20.99
CA SER A 328 -17.66 10.52 20.15
C SER A 328 -18.05 10.53 18.67
N ALA A 329 -17.61 11.54 17.92
CA ALA A 329 -17.76 11.60 16.46
C ALA A 329 -16.96 10.52 15.70
N ARG A 330 -16.21 9.65 16.41
CA ARG A 330 -15.62 8.42 15.85
C ARG A 330 -16.66 7.35 15.51
N TYR A 331 -17.90 7.45 16.03
CA TYR A 331 -18.95 6.52 15.71
C TYR A 331 -19.58 6.79 14.32
N SER A 332 -19.67 5.76 13.48
CA SER A 332 -20.38 5.79 12.19
C SER A 332 -21.27 4.54 12.09
N PRO A 333 -22.59 4.69 11.85
CA PRO A 333 -23.49 3.56 11.58
C PRO A 333 -23.03 2.70 10.41
N GLU A 334 -22.46 3.32 9.38
CA GLU A 334 -22.03 2.69 8.14
C GLU A 334 -20.78 1.83 8.38
N LEU A 335 -19.78 2.37 9.08
CA LEU A 335 -18.59 1.62 9.48
C LEU A 335 -18.95 0.50 10.46
N PHE A 336 -19.87 0.73 11.39
CA PHE A 336 -20.38 -0.29 12.29
C PHE A 336 -21.05 -1.45 11.53
N ALA A 337 -21.88 -1.15 10.52
CA ALA A 337 -22.50 -2.13 9.64
C ALA A 337 -21.47 -2.86 8.75
N ASP A 338 -20.51 -2.15 8.16
CA ASP A 338 -19.40 -2.74 7.38
C ASP A 338 -18.63 -3.79 8.21
N LEU A 339 -18.30 -3.46 9.47
CA LEU A 339 -17.56 -4.34 10.36
C LEU A 339 -18.38 -5.59 10.75
N LEU A 340 -19.67 -5.44 11.03
CA LEU A 340 -20.56 -6.59 11.27
C LEU A 340 -20.64 -7.50 10.04
N ALA A 341 -20.95 -6.93 8.87
CA ALA A 341 -21.07 -7.67 7.62
C ALA A 341 -19.76 -8.39 7.23
N GLU A 342 -18.61 -7.78 7.53
CA GLU A 342 -17.30 -8.40 7.31
C GLU A 342 -17.08 -9.68 8.15
N LEU A 343 -17.51 -9.71 9.41
CA LEU A 343 -17.38 -10.92 10.24
C LEU A 343 -18.18 -12.09 9.65
N PHE A 344 -19.40 -11.84 9.18
CA PHE A 344 -20.22 -12.82 8.45
C PHE A 344 -19.55 -13.22 7.12
N ALA A 345 -19.02 -12.27 6.35
CA ALA A 345 -18.35 -12.54 5.09
C ALA A 345 -17.11 -13.44 5.25
N ARG A 346 -16.25 -13.16 6.24
CA ARG A 346 -15.06 -13.97 6.54
C ARG A 346 -15.43 -15.37 7.03
N HIS A 347 -16.46 -15.51 7.87
CA HIS A 347 -16.96 -16.82 8.29
C HIS A 347 -17.44 -17.66 7.10
N ARG A 348 -18.30 -17.10 6.24
CA ARG A 348 -18.80 -17.76 5.01
C ARG A 348 -17.66 -18.14 4.06
N ALA A 349 -16.72 -17.23 3.80
CA ALA A 349 -15.61 -17.48 2.87
C ALA A 349 -14.57 -18.47 3.40
N ALA A 350 -14.38 -18.56 4.72
CA ALA A 350 -13.48 -19.53 5.35
C ALA A 350 -14.07 -20.95 5.50
N GLY A 351 -15.39 -21.10 5.30
CA GLY A 351 -16.10 -22.37 5.26
C GLY A 351 -16.60 -22.78 3.87
N ALA A 352 -16.37 -21.97 2.84
CA ALA A 352 -16.62 -22.34 1.44
C ALA A 352 -15.60 -23.39 0.95
N ASP A 353 -15.92 -24.07 -0.16
CA ASP A 353 -15.03 -25.03 -0.84
C ASP A 353 -13.79 -24.33 -1.44
N GLY A 354 -12.86 -23.95 -0.58
CA GLY A 354 -11.60 -23.31 -0.90
C GLY A 354 -10.43 -24.05 -0.26
N GLY A 355 -9.31 -24.14 -0.97
CA GLY A 355 -8.08 -24.72 -0.43
C GLY A 355 -7.60 -23.98 0.83
N ALA A 356 -6.83 -24.65 1.68
CA ALA A 356 -6.44 -24.10 2.98
C ALA A 356 -5.71 -22.75 2.92
N ALA A 357 -5.00 -22.47 1.81
CA ALA A 357 -4.36 -21.18 1.55
C ALA A 357 -5.37 -20.03 1.28
N ALA A 358 -6.50 -20.30 0.59
CA ALA A 358 -7.57 -19.32 0.44
C ALA A 358 -8.21 -18.98 1.80
N ARG A 359 -8.44 -20.00 2.64
CA ARG A 359 -8.89 -19.82 4.02
C ARG A 359 -7.87 -19.04 4.86
N ALA A 360 -6.59 -19.36 4.73
CA ALA A 360 -5.51 -18.69 5.47
C ALA A 360 -5.43 -17.19 5.12
N ARG A 361 -5.61 -16.83 3.84
CA ARG A 361 -5.75 -15.44 3.39
C ARG A 361 -6.98 -14.74 3.97
N VAL A 362 -8.16 -15.38 3.96
CA VAL A 362 -9.42 -14.81 4.48
C VAL A 362 -9.36 -14.55 5.99
N LEU A 363 -8.67 -15.41 6.74
CA LEU A 363 -8.56 -15.30 8.21
C LEU A 363 -7.28 -14.59 8.69
N GLY A 364 -6.26 -14.50 7.86
CA GLY A 364 -4.93 -13.99 8.23
C GLY A 364 -4.15 -14.92 9.15
N SER A 365 -4.41 -16.24 9.15
CA SER A 365 -3.78 -17.19 10.07
C SER A 365 -2.28 -17.42 9.81
N GLU A 366 -1.84 -17.07 8.61
CA GLU A 366 -0.46 -17.07 8.11
C GLU A 366 0.35 -15.82 8.53
N GLU A 367 -0.33 -14.79 9.03
CA GLU A 367 0.24 -13.48 9.32
C GLU A 367 0.83 -13.38 10.73
N ALA A 368 2.04 -12.83 10.80
CA ALA A 368 2.69 -12.54 12.07
C ALA A 368 2.08 -11.27 12.69
N ALA A 369 1.72 -11.32 13.98
CA ALA A 369 1.17 -10.17 14.71
C ALA A 369 2.09 -8.94 14.60
N GLU A 370 3.38 -9.14 14.90
CA GLU A 370 4.44 -8.16 14.70
C GLU A 370 5.69 -8.83 14.10
N THR A 371 6.28 -8.18 13.10
CA THR A 371 7.55 -8.57 12.46
C THR A 371 8.59 -7.47 12.71
N PRO A 372 9.64 -7.72 13.53
CA PRO A 372 10.76 -6.82 13.66
C PRO A 372 11.54 -6.73 12.34
N LEU A 373 11.59 -5.55 11.74
CA LEU A 373 12.32 -5.27 10.52
C LEU A 373 13.74 -4.80 10.84
N ARG A 374 14.70 -5.16 9.99
CA ARG A 374 16.11 -4.77 10.11
C ARG A 374 16.51 -3.85 8.96
N ARG A 375 17.06 -2.67 9.27
CA ARG A 375 17.68 -1.75 8.27
C ARG A 375 16.80 -1.47 7.04
N VAL A 376 15.61 -0.94 7.29
CA VAL A 376 14.63 -0.68 6.24
C VAL A 376 14.91 0.68 5.58
N ARG A 377 14.97 0.70 4.24
CA ARG A 377 14.77 1.91 3.45
C ARG A 377 13.30 2.02 3.07
N LEU A 378 12.73 3.19 3.32
CA LEU A 378 11.36 3.57 3.05
C LEU A 378 11.38 4.87 2.25
N ASP A 379 10.83 4.85 1.04
CA ASP A 379 10.67 6.05 0.22
C ASP A 379 9.27 6.63 0.47
N GLY A 380 9.20 7.90 0.87
CA GLY A 380 7.96 8.60 1.16
C GLY A 380 7.07 8.71 -0.08
N LEU A 381 5.81 8.31 0.08
CA LEU A 381 4.74 8.36 -0.93
C LEU A 381 3.66 9.40 -0.57
N GLY A 382 3.99 10.33 0.33
CA GLY A 382 3.07 11.34 0.83
C GLY A 382 2.36 10.98 2.14
N ALA A 383 1.35 11.77 2.47
CA ALA A 383 0.59 11.66 3.70
C ALA A 383 -0.88 12.02 3.51
N ARG A 384 -1.74 11.44 4.36
CA ARG A 384 -3.16 11.79 4.51
C ARG A 384 -3.36 12.33 5.91
N VAL A 385 -4.02 13.48 6.02
CA VAL A 385 -4.40 14.11 7.29
C VAL A 385 -5.91 13.96 7.46
N THR A 386 -6.32 13.47 8.63
CA THR A 386 -7.73 13.35 9.03
C THR A 386 -7.94 14.01 10.40
N ALA A 387 -9.15 14.50 10.62
CA ALA A 387 -9.57 15.09 11.88
C ALA A 387 -10.87 14.43 12.34
N ILE A 388 -10.95 14.10 13.63
CA ILE A 388 -12.20 13.72 14.30
C ILE A 388 -12.18 14.47 15.64
N ASP A 389 -13.17 15.31 15.88
CA ASP A 389 -13.18 16.23 17.02
C ASP A 389 -11.87 17.07 17.09
N ASP A 390 -11.18 17.07 18.22
CA ASP A 390 -9.85 17.66 18.42
C ASP A 390 -8.69 16.69 18.15
N GLU A 391 -8.94 15.43 17.78
CA GLU A 391 -7.90 14.52 17.33
C GLU A 391 -7.49 14.87 15.88
N ARG A 392 -6.19 15.00 15.67
CA ARG A 392 -5.54 15.06 14.35
C ARG A 392 -4.74 13.80 14.14
N ARG A 393 -5.06 13.08 13.07
CA ARG A 393 -4.38 11.86 12.67
C ARG A 393 -3.66 12.07 11.35
N VAL A 394 -2.38 11.71 11.33
CA VAL A 394 -1.54 11.75 10.13
C VAL A 394 -1.06 10.35 9.83
N GLU A 395 -1.41 9.86 8.64
CA GLU A 395 -0.89 8.63 8.09
C GLU A 395 0.13 8.99 7.01
N ILE A 396 1.34 8.44 7.12
CA ILE A 396 2.42 8.63 6.15
C ILE A 396 2.67 7.30 5.45
N PHE A 397 2.67 7.33 4.12
CA PHE A 397 2.78 6.16 3.28
C PHE A 397 4.22 5.98 2.80
N HIS A 398 4.72 4.75 2.87
CA HIS A 398 6.11 4.41 2.63
C HIS A 398 6.22 3.27 1.63
N GLY A 399 6.74 3.53 0.44
CA GLY A 399 7.14 2.48 -0.47
C GLY A 399 8.41 1.81 0.05
N GLN A 400 8.42 0.48 0.20
CA GLN A 400 9.62 -0.28 0.54
C GLN A 400 10.21 -0.87 -0.76
N PRO A 401 11.27 -0.30 -1.36
CA PRO A 401 11.73 -0.72 -2.69
C PRO A 401 12.26 -2.16 -2.72
N ALA A 402 12.67 -2.68 -1.55
CA ALA A 402 13.16 -4.04 -1.42
C ALA A 402 12.07 -5.11 -1.60
N SER A 403 10.82 -4.81 -1.21
CA SER A 403 9.70 -5.76 -1.23
C SER A 403 8.60 -5.39 -2.23
N GLY A 404 8.45 -4.11 -2.57
CA GLY A 404 7.35 -3.60 -3.39
C GLY A 404 6.05 -3.34 -2.62
N VAL A 405 6.06 -3.51 -1.29
CA VAL A 405 4.89 -3.21 -0.45
C VAL A 405 4.89 -1.76 0.03
N VAL A 406 3.70 -1.26 0.37
CA VAL A 406 3.54 0.00 1.11
C VAL A 406 3.36 -0.29 2.59
N LEU A 407 4.11 0.43 3.44
CA LEU A 407 3.95 0.46 4.88
C LEU A 407 3.35 1.81 5.31
N VAL A 408 2.60 1.84 6.42
CA VAL A 408 1.96 3.07 6.93
C VAL A 408 2.45 3.40 8.33
N SER A 409 3.01 4.60 8.53
CA SER A 409 3.28 5.10 9.88
C SER A 409 2.20 6.10 10.29
N GLN A 410 1.36 5.72 11.26
CA GLN A 410 0.34 6.60 11.85
C GLN A 410 0.91 7.40 13.03
N ARG A 411 0.49 8.66 13.16
CA ARG A 411 0.57 9.44 14.40
C ARG A 411 -0.76 10.14 14.67
N GLN A 412 -1.03 10.40 15.94
CA GLN A 412 -2.20 11.14 16.40
C GLN A 412 -1.81 12.15 17.47
N TRP A 413 -2.51 13.28 17.50
CA TRP A 413 -2.34 14.35 18.48
C TRP A 413 -3.69 15.00 18.77
N THR A 414 -3.96 15.33 20.03
CA THR A 414 -5.08 16.20 20.41
C THR A 414 -4.64 17.66 20.21
N THR A 415 -5.17 18.33 19.19
CA THR A 415 -4.73 19.68 18.78
C THR A 415 -5.65 20.29 17.71
N PRO A 416 -5.84 21.62 17.67
CA PRO A 416 -6.55 22.26 16.57
C PRO A 416 -5.76 22.24 15.24
N ASP A 417 -4.43 22.01 15.27
CA ASP A 417 -3.50 22.12 14.13
C ASP A 417 -4.05 21.54 12.82
N ASP A 418 -3.82 22.28 11.73
CA ASP A 418 -4.07 21.85 10.36
C ASP A 418 -2.86 21.10 9.77
N GLY A 419 -3.04 20.55 8.57
CA GLY A 419 -2.00 19.87 7.80
C GLY A 419 -0.66 20.63 7.75
N PRO A 420 -0.63 21.91 7.33
CA PRO A 420 0.55 22.77 7.40
C PRO A 420 1.23 22.90 8.78
N ALA A 421 0.47 22.98 9.87
CA ALA A 421 1.03 22.98 11.22
C ALA A 421 1.59 21.60 11.60
N LEU A 422 0.85 20.53 11.32
CA LEU A 422 1.25 19.13 11.55
C LEU A 422 2.50 18.76 10.73
N ALA A 423 2.67 19.31 9.53
CA ALA A 423 3.83 19.14 8.66
C ALA A 423 5.16 19.45 9.36
N ARG A 424 5.14 20.42 10.29
CA ARG A 424 6.30 20.88 11.09
C ARG A 424 6.53 20.07 12.37
N ARG A 425 5.54 19.30 12.84
CA ARG A 425 5.69 18.44 14.03
C ARG A 425 6.75 17.37 13.80
N ARG A 426 7.42 16.94 14.88
CA ARG A 426 8.52 15.96 14.81
C ARG A 426 8.07 14.53 15.15
N ILE A 427 8.58 13.60 14.36
CA ILE A 427 8.44 12.15 14.54
C ILE A 427 9.82 11.52 14.37
N ALA A 428 10.24 10.64 15.30
CA ALA A 428 11.58 10.02 15.29
C ALA A 428 12.76 11.01 15.07
N GLY A 429 12.64 12.25 15.55
CA GLY A 429 13.67 13.30 15.45
C GLY A 429 13.61 14.20 14.21
N THR A 430 12.78 13.88 13.21
CA THR A 430 12.64 14.60 11.93
C THR A 430 11.20 15.12 11.75
N THR A 431 10.91 16.02 10.79
CA THR A 431 9.55 16.54 10.59
C THR A 431 8.65 15.58 9.81
N VAL A 432 7.34 15.66 10.03
CA VAL A 432 6.32 14.90 9.27
C VAL A 432 6.49 15.11 7.76
N ALA A 433 6.65 16.36 7.31
CA ALA A 433 6.86 16.66 5.88
C ALA A 433 8.11 15.99 5.30
N ALA A 434 9.23 16.01 6.04
CA ALA A 434 10.47 15.37 5.58
C ALA A 434 10.31 13.85 5.46
N VAL A 435 9.59 13.21 6.39
CA VAL A 435 9.31 11.76 6.35
C VAL A 435 8.37 11.40 5.20
N ALA A 436 7.40 12.25 4.88
CA ALA A 436 6.41 12.00 3.84
C ALA A 436 6.92 12.24 2.40
N ALA A 437 7.87 13.16 2.20
CA ALA A 437 8.45 13.47 0.88
C ALA A 437 9.88 12.92 0.67
N GLY A 438 10.56 12.50 1.73
CA GLY A 438 11.95 12.05 1.70
C GLY A 438 12.11 10.53 1.68
N THR A 439 13.37 10.08 1.69
CA THR A 439 13.73 8.67 1.93
C THR A 439 14.15 8.52 3.39
N LEU A 440 13.41 7.71 4.14
CA LEU A 440 13.69 7.31 5.51
C LEU A 440 14.52 6.02 5.52
N VAL A 441 15.61 6.01 6.29
CA VAL A 441 16.37 4.79 6.64
C VAL A 441 16.32 4.60 8.14
N THR A 442 15.90 3.40 8.59
CA THR A 442 15.81 3.07 10.01
C THR A 442 16.40 1.69 10.30
N GLU A 443 17.22 1.58 11.35
CA GLU A 443 17.78 0.30 11.78
C GLU A 443 16.80 -0.55 12.62
N SER A 444 15.75 0.07 13.18
CA SER A 444 14.80 -0.59 14.08
C SER A 444 13.38 -0.08 13.83
N ALA A 445 12.55 -0.96 13.26
CA ALA A 445 11.14 -0.74 13.04
C ALA A 445 10.38 -2.06 13.27
N VAL A 446 9.10 -1.97 13.61
CA VAL A 446 8.22 -3.13 13.77
C VAL A 446 7.03 -2.97 12.83
N ARG A 447 6.73 -4.01 12.04
CA ARG A 447 5.59 -4.08 11.11
C ARG A 447 4.48 -4.96 11.69
N SER A 448 3.24 -4.50 11.70
CA SER A 448 2.06 -5.35 11.98
C SER A 448 1.61 -6.15 10.75
N ALA A 449 0.78 -7.17 10.94
CA ALA A 449 0.07 -7.85 9.84
C ALA A 449 -0.60 -6.85 8.86
N SER A 450 -1.31 -5.85 9.41
CA SER A 450 -1.97 -4.76 8.67
C SER A 450 -1.02 -3.75 7.98
N ARG A 451 0.29 -4.04 7.94
CA ARG A 451 1.39 -3.23 7.38
C ARG A 451 1.56 -1.84 8.01
N ALA A 452 1.03 -1.62 9.22
CA ALA A 452 1.42 -0.46 10.01
C ALA A 452 2.87 -0.62 10.47
N VAL A 453 3.68 0.45 10.39
CA VAL A 453 5.07 0.46 10.81
C VAL A 453 5.30 1.40 11.99
N ARG A 454 5.74 0.81 13.11
CA ARG A 454 6.11 1.53 14.33
C ARG A 454 7.63 1.75 14.33
N LEU A 455 8.04 2.99 14.07
CA LEU A 455 9.43 3.43 14.23
C LEU A 455 9.77 3.47 15.72
N SER A 456 10.66 2.60 16.19
CA SER A 456 11.09 2.58 17.58
C SER A 456 12.14 3.66 17.84
N ALA A 457 11.89 4.57 18.76
CA ALA A 457 12.90 5.51 19.24
C ALA A 457 13.81 4.81 20.25
N SER A 458 15.08 4.59 19.90
CA SER A 458 16.11 4.18 20.87
C SER A 458 17.36 5.04 20.69
N ARG A 459 18.16 5.20 21.75
CA ARG A 459 19.40 5.99 21.72
C ARG A 459 20.45 5.45 20.74
N VAL A 460 20.29 4.20 20.29
CA VAL A 460 21.23 3.48 19.41
C VAL A 460 20.71 3.42 17.96
N ALA A 461 19.42 3.17 17.75
CA ALA A 461 18.81 3.04 16.42
C ALA A 461 18.51 4.41 15.81
N LYS A 462 19.46 4.95 15.05
CA LYS A 462 19.28 6.23 14.35
C LYS A 462 18.36 6.03 13.14
N SER A 463 17.21 6.70 13.16
CA SER A 463 16.43 6.98 11.95
C SER A 463 17.00 8.22 11.26
N THR A 464 17.29 8.13 9.97
CA THR A 464 17.75 9.27 9.17
C THR A 464 16.82 9.48 7.98
N VAL A 465 16.59 10.73 7.61
CA VAL A 465 15.81 11.08 6.42
C VAL A 465 16.67 11.91 5.49
N THR A 466 16.67 11.55 4.22
CA THR A 466 17.29 12.31 3.14
C THR A 466 16.21 12.90 2.25
N ALA A 467 16.36 14.15 1.82
CA ALA A 467 15.46 14.76 0.85
C ALA A 467 15.44 13.94 -0.45
N SER A 468 14.26 13.79 -1.04
CA SER A 468 14.04 13.13 -2.33
C SER A 468 13.39 14.11 -3.31
N HIS A 469 13.62 13.88 -4.61
CA HIS A 469 13.04 14.63 -5.71
C HIS A 469 11.97 13.80 -6.45
N GLY A 470 11.25 12.94 -5.72
CA GLY A 470 10.28 12.01 -6.31
C GLY A 470 10.94 11.01 -7.27
N ALA A 471 12.15 10.55 -6.95
CA ALA A 471 12.88 9.53 -7.71
C ALA A 471 12.29 8.13 -7.44
N TRP A 472 11.03 7.96 -7.86
CA TRP A 472 10.24 6.73 -7.73
C TRP A 472 10.42 5.78 -8.94
N ASP A 473 11.23 6.17 -9.92
CA ASP A 473 11.57 5.40 -11.12
C ASP A 473 12.15 4.00 -10.82
N GLY A 474 12.86 3.87 -9.70
CA GLY A 474 13.42 2.61 -9.19
C GLY A 474 12.49 1.80 -8.26
N LEU A 475 11.20 2.15 -8.15
CA LEU A 475 10.23 1.32 -7.42
C LEU A 475 9.85 0.07 -8.25
N PRO A 476 9.59 -1.09 -7.62
CA PRO A 476 9.15 -2.30 -8.32
C PRO A 476 7.80 -2.10 -9.03
N ASP A 477 7.58 -2.84 -10.13
CA ASP A 477 6.37 -2.71 -10.98
C ASP A 477 5.04 -3.03 -10.26
N GLY A 478 5.08 -3.77 -9.15
CA GLY A 478 3.90 -3.98 -8.29
C GLY A 478 3.45 -2.73 -7.51
N LEU A 479 4.30 -1.70 -7.45
CA LEU A 479 4.05 -0.41 -6.79
C LEU A 479 4.05 0.75 -7.79
N LEU A 480 4.96 0.74 -8.78
CA LEU A 480 5.01 1.71 -9.87
C LEU A 480 4.27 1.20 -11.11
N VAL A 481 3.09 1.75 -11.33
CA VAL A 481 2.19 1.44 -12.44
C VAL A 481 2.53 2.33 -13.63
N ARG A 482 2.79 1.70 -14.78
CA ARG A 482 3.01 2.36 -16.09
C ARG A 482 1.96 2.01 -17.15
N ASP A 483 1.05 1.10 -16.82
CA ASP A 483 -0.06 0.64 -17.66
C ASP A 483 -1.33 0.65 -16.79
N TYR A 484 -2.24 1.59 -17.07
CA TYR A 484 -3.47 1.77 -16.30
C TYR A 484 -4.55 0.75 -16.69
N ALA A 485 -4.52 0.20 -17.91
CA ALA A 485 -5.45 -0.84 -18.34
C ALA A 485 -5.15 -2.16 -17.61
N ARG A 486 -3.86 -2.50 -17.44
CA ARG A 486 -3.45 -3.62 -16.58
C ARG A 486 -3.83 -3.39 -15.13
N LEU A 487 -3.63 -2.18 -14.59
CA LEU A 487 -4.06 -1.87 -13.21
C LEU A 487 -5.58 -2.01 -13.05
N ALA A 488 -6.38 -1.59 -14.03
CA ALA A 488 -7.83 -1.77 -14.01
C ALA A 488 -8.20 -3.25 -13.92
N ALA A 489 -7.60 -4.10 -14.77
CA ALA A 489 -7.82 -5.55 -14.75
C ALA A 489 -7.35 -6.21 -13.43
N ASP A 490 -6.20 -5.79 -12.89
CA ASP A 490 -5.68 -6.27 -11.60
C ASP A 490 -6.62 -5.89 -10.43
N LEU A 491 -7.26 -4.72 -10.49
CA LEU A 491 -8.26 -4.26 -9.51
C LEU A 491 -9.60 -5.01 -9.65
N ASP A 492 -10.08 -5.20 -10.88
CA ASP A 492 -11.33 -5.93 -11.18
C ASP A 492 -11.22 -7.43 -10.82
N ALA A 493 -10.01 -7.99 -10.81
CA ALA A 493 -9.73 -9.36 -10.40
C ALA A 493 -9.58 -9.55 -8.87
N MET A 494 -9.62 -8.48 -8.06
CA MET A 494 -9.48 -8.60 -6.60
C MET A 494 -10.70 -9.25 -5.95
N PRO A 495 -10.53 -10.03 -4.86
CA PRO A 495 -11.66 -10.47 -4.04
C PRO A 495 -12.46 -9.29 -3.47
N PRO A 496 -13.76 -9.47 -3.16
CA PRO A 496 -14.57 -8.43 -2.53
C PRO A 496 -13.94 -7.89 -1.23
N ARG A 497 -14.02 -6.57 -1.02
CA ARG A 497 -13.36 -5.85 0.09
C ARG A 497 -13.47 -6.55 1.47
N PRO A 498 -14.63 -7.08 1.91
CA PRO A 498 -14.76 -7.68 3.25
C PRO A 498 -13.91 -8.94 3.46
N VAL A 499 -13.52 -9.66 2.41
CA VAL A 499 -12.70 -10.89 2.52
C VAL A 499 -11.23 -10.69 2.17
N ARG A 500 -10.84 -9.48 1.73
CA ARG A 500 -9.43 -9.11 1.52
C ARG A 500 -8.66 -9.02 2.84
N ALA A 501 -7.35 -8.92 2.77
CA ALA A 501 -6.51 -8.66 3.93
C ALA A 501 -6.75 -7.24 4.47
N ARG A 502 -6.80 -7.03 5.80
CA ARG A 502 -6.96 -5.68 6.41
C ARG A 502 -5.64 -4.89 6.38
N VAL A 503 -5.09 -4.69 5.19
CA VAL A 503 -3.83 -3.98 4.96
C VAL A 503 -4.10 -2.50 4.69
N ARG A 504 -3.60 -1.61 5.55
CA ARG A 504 -3.90 -0.16 5.52
C ARG A 504 -3.56 0.57 4.22
N ALA A 505 -2.66 0.01 3.42
CA ALA A 505 -2.22 0.57 2.15
C ALA A 505 -2.26 -0.46 1.01
N GLU A 506 -3.21 -1.40 1.05
CA GLU A 506 -3.38 -2.45 0.01
C GLU A 506 -3.46 -1.85 -1.41
N LEU A 507 -4.20 -0.75 -1.53
CA LEU A 507 -4.51 -0.07 -2.79
C LEU A 507 -3.65 1.17 -3.06
N VAL A 508 -2.56 1.39 -2.30
CA VAL A 508 -1.67 2.54 -2.57
C VAL A 508 -0.72 2.19 -3.70
N ARG A 509 -0.73 3.01 -4.76
CA ARG A 509 0.12 2.85 -5.95
C ARG A 509 0.77 4.18 -6.32
N VAL A 510 1.83 4.08 -7.13
CA VAL A 510 2.47 5.21 -7.81
C VAL A 510 2.16 5.08 -9.30
N LEU A 511 1.46 6.04 -9.88
CA LEU A 511 1.09 6.05 -11.30
C LEU A 511 2.04 6.97 -12.07
N ALA A 512 2.62 6.46 -13.17
CA ALA A 512 3.52 7.20 -14.06
C ALA A 512 2.73 8.05 -15.06
N ILE A 513 2.86 9.36 -14.96
CA ILE A 513 2.13 10.33 -15.78
C ILE A 513 2.91 10.58 -17.08
N ALA A 514 2.35 10.15 -18.22
CA ALA A 514 2.87 10.52 -19.53
C ALA A 514 2.36 11.90 -19.97
N GLN A 515 1.06 12.14 -19.76
CA GLN A 515 0.35 13.37 -20.10
C GLN A 515 -0.71 13.70 -19.03
N VAL A 516 -0.95 14.99 -18.81
CA VAL A 516 -2.09 15.51 -18.04
C VAL A 516 -3.15 16.01 -19.03
N GLY A 517 -4.40 15.63 -18.78
CA GLY A 517 -5.57 15.96 -19.61
C GLY A 517 -6.41 17.09 -19.01
N ALA A 518 -7.73 17.00 -19.18
CA ALA A 518 -8.66 18.02 -18.70
C ALA A 518 -8.67 18.13 -17.16
N THR A 519 -8.95 19.35 -16.67
CA THR A 519 -9.15 19.64 -15.25
C THR A 519 -10.56 20.23 -15.07
N HIS A 520 -11.32 19.67 -14.13
CA HIS A 520 -12.68 20.10 -13.80
C HIS A 520 -12.78 20.30 -12.28
N TYR A 521 -13.39 21.39 -11.85
CA TYR A 521 -13.74 21.63 -10.44
C TYR A 521 -15.27 21.67 -10.30
N SER A 522 -15.82 20.82 -9.44
CA SER A 522 -17.22 20.85 -9.04
C SER A 522 -17.37 21.69 -7.77
N PRO A 523 -18.04 22.86 -7.82
CA PRO A 523 -18.20 23.71 -6.64
C PRO A 523 -19.09 23.08 -5.57
N GLY A 524 -20.16 22.38 -5.97
CA GLY A 524 -21.11 21.74 -5.05
C GLY A 524 -20.47 20.59 -4.26
N ALA A 525 -19.65 19.77 -4.92
CA ALA A 525 -18.90 18.69 -4.26
C ALA A 525 -17.56 19.14 -3.65
N GLN A 526 -17.17 20.41 -3.82
CA GLN A 526 -15.84 20.96 -3.50
C GLN A 526 -14.69 20.04 -3.97
N ARG A 527 -14.82 19.52 -5.19
CA ARG A 527 -14.02 18.41 -5.74
C ARG A 527 -13.29 18.85 -7.00
N LEU A 528 -11.97 18.68 -7.00
CA LEU A 528 -11.11 18.82 -8.17
C LEU A 528 -10.88 17.44 -8.81
N THR A 529 -11.07 17.36 -10.12
CA THR A 529 -10.90 16.17 -10.93
C THR A 529 -9.92 16.49 -12.07
N VAL A 530 -8.86 15.69 -12.24
CA VAL A 530 -7.86 15.87 -13.29
C VAL A 530 -7.61 14.55 -14.01
N GLU A 531 -7.74 14.53 -15.33
CA GLU A 531 -7.39 13.35 -16.13
C GLU A 531 -5.87 13.24 -16.29
N ILE A 532 -5.34 12.02 -16.21
CA ILE A 532 -3.94 11.68 -16.50
C ILE A 532 -3.89 10.47 -17.43
N LEU A 533 -2.94 10.46 -18.36
CA LEU A 533 -2.72 9.34 -19.29
C LEU A 533 -1.40 8.64 -18.98
N ASP A 534 -1.38 7.32 -19.16
CA ASP A 534 -0.16 6.52 -19.16
C ASP A 534 0.59 6.60 -20.50
N VAL A 535 1.71 5.86 -20.64
CA VAL A 535 2.53 5.84 -21.86
C VAL A 535 1.86 5.15 -23.06
N HIS A 536 0.73 4.47 -22.83
CA HIS A 536 -0.09 3.81 -23.85
C HIS A 536 -1.34 4.62 -24.22
N GLY A 537 -1.59 5.74 -23.53
CA GLY A 537 -2.77 6.59 -23.72
C GLY A 537 -4.00 6.14 -22.93
N ASN A 538 -3.88 5.17 -22.01
CA ASN A 538 -4.99 4.78 -21.15
C ASN A 538 -5.24 5.86 -20.07
N PRO A 539 -6.50 6.22 -19.79
CA PRO A 539 -6.82 7.26 -18.82
C PRO A 539 -6.97 6.73 -17.38
N ALA A 540 -6.52 7.55 -16.43
CA ALA A 540 -6.91 7.48 -15.02
C ALA A 540 -7.29 8.89 -14.53
N THR A 541 -8.04 8.95 -13.44
CA THR A 541 -8.62 10.20 -12.93
C THR A 541 -8.09 10.51 -11.54
N VAL A 542 -7.35 11.60 -11.38
CA VAL A 542 -6.97 12.12 -10.07
C VAL A 542 -8.16 12.87 -9.47
N VAL A 543 -8.60 12.49 -8.28
CA VAL A 543 -9.71 13.14 -7.57
C VAL A 543 -9.22 13.66 -6.23
N ALA A 544 -9.39 14.95 -5.98
CA ALA A 544 -9.09 15.58 -4.69
C ALA A 544 -10.31 16.36 -4.21
N THR A 545 -10.81 16.04 -3.01
CA THR A 545 -11.92 16.76 -2.36
C THR A 545 -11.38 17.66 -1.26
N HIS A 546 -11.95 18.87 -1.12
CA HIS A 546 -11.61 19.79 -0.03
C HIS A 546 -11.78 19.12 1.35
N ALA A 547 -10.91 19.47 2.30
CA ALA A 547 -11.05 19.10 3.70
C ALA A 547 -10.50 20.23 4.57
N ALA A 548 -11.24 20.64 5.61
CA ALA A 548 -10.88 21.76 6.48
C ALA A 548 -9.53 21.56 7.20
N VAL A 549 -9.13 20.32 7.47
CA VAL A 549 -7.83 19.98 8.07
C VAL A 549 -6.66 20.07 7.06
N ALA A 550 -6.94 20.19 5.77
CA ALA A 550 -5.96 20.23 4.68
C ALA A 550 -6.29 21.37 3.69
N PRO A 551 -6.24 22.64 4.16
CA PRO A 551 -6.80 23.78 3.41
C PRO A 551 -6.13 24.01 2.04
N GLY A 552 -4.82 23.75 1.92
CA GLY A 552 -4.09 23.89 0.65
C GLY A 552 -4.22 22.72 -0.33
N ARG A 553 -5.02 21.68 -0.03
CA ARG A 553 -5.06 20.43 -0.80
C ARG A 553 -5.38 20.63 -2.28
N LEU A 554 -6.44 21.39 -2.59
CA LEU A 554 -6.90 21.57 -3.97
C LEU A 554 -5.90 22.40 -4.79
N ASP A 555 -5.43 23.51 -4.22
CA ASP A 555 -4.42 24.38 -4.86
C ASP A 555 -3.11 23.62 -5.13
N ALA A 556 -2.68 22.78 -4.19
CA ALA A 556 -1.48 21.96 -4.33
C ALA A 556 -1.59 20.95 -5.48
N VAL A 557 -2.74 20.28 -5.62
CA VAL A 557 -3.01 19.33 -6.72
C VAL A 557 -3.09 20.07 -8.06
N ALA A 558 -3.84 21.17 -8.12
CA ALA A 558 -3.99 21.98 -9.32
C ALA A 558 -2.65 22.58 -9.80
N ALA A 559 -1.82 23.09 -8.88
CA ALA A 559 -0.51 23.64 -9.20
C ALA A 559 0.52 22.58 -9.60
N ALA A 560 0.46 21.39 -9.00
CA ALA A 560 1.36 20.29 -9.34
C ALA A 560 1.05 19.67 -10.71
N LEU A 561 -0.23 19.37 -10.99
CA LEU A 561 -0.63 18.78 -12.27
C LEU A 561 -0.71 19.81 -13.41
N GLY A 562 -1.07 21.07 -13.10
CA GLY A 562 -1.03 22.19 -14.04
C GLY A 562 0.37 22.72 -14.36
N GLY A 563 1.44 22.00 -13.99
CA GLY A 563 2.82 22.31 -14.39
C GLY A 563 3.50 23.48 -13.68
N ARG A 564 2.84 24.17 -12.73
CA ARG A 564 3.46 25.29 -11.97
C ARG A 564 4.65 24.81 -11.11
N ARG A 565 4.70 23.53 -10.79
CA ARG A 565 5.80 22.84 -10.07
C ARG A 565 6.75 22.11 -11.02
N GLY A 566 6.79 22.51 -12.29
CA GLY A 566 7.55 21.80 -13.33
C GLY A 566 6.81 20.58 -13.86
N LYS A 567 7.47 19.71 -14.62
CA LYS A 567 6.77 18.60 -15.30
C LYS A 567 6.27 17.55 -14.28
N PRO A 568 4.95 17.28 -14.17
CA PRO A 568 4.46 16.17 -13.35
C PRO A 568 4.93 14.84 -13.96
N ARG A 569 5.49 13.97 -13.11
CA ARG A 569 6.07 12.67 -13.49
C ARG A 569 5.32 11.51 -12.86
N TYR A 570 4.89 11.66 -11.60
CA TYR A 570 4.19 10.61 -10.88
C TYR A 570 3.15 11.17 -9.92
N VAL A 571 2.08 10.40 -9.66
CA VAL A 571 1.17 10.61 -8.54
C VAL A 571 1.12 9.35 -7.68
N ALA A 572 1.30 9.52 -6.37
CA ALA A 572 1.16 8.47 -5.37
C ALA A 572 -0.13 8.68 -4.57
N GLY A 573 -0.90 7.62 -4.36
CA GLY A 573 -2.22 7.71 -3.75
C GLY A 573 -2.94 6.36 -3.69
N SER A 574 -4.12 6.33 -3.07
CA SER A 574 -5.01 5.16 -3.09
C SER A 574 -5.79 5.09 -4.39
N VAL A 575 -5.69 3.96 -5.10
CA VAL A 575 -6.46 3.70 -6.32
C VAL A 575 -7.73 2.89 -6.06
N HIS A 576 -8.77 3.13 -6.85
CA HIS A 576 -9.99 2.33 -6.88
C HIS A 576 -10.60 2.33 -8.28
N ARG A 577 -11.67 1.56 -8.45
CA ARG A 577 -12.51 1.53 -9.65
C ARG A 577 -13.76 2.35 -9.37
N SER A 578 -14.17 3.16 -10.32
CA SER A 578 -15.47 3.87 -10.35
C SER A 578 -15.75 4.29 -11.80
N GLY A 579 -17.00 4.22 -12.24
CA GLY A 579 -17.42 4.53 -13.61
C GLY A 579 -16.63 3.76 -14.70
N GLY A 580 -16.15 2.54 -14.39
CA GLY A 580 -15.29 1.76 -15.27
C GLY A 580 -13.88 2.31 -15.49
N ARG A 581 -13.46 3.37 -14.79
CA ARG A 581 -12.13 4.01 -14.87
C ARG A 581 -11.27 3.70 -13.63
N VAL A 582 -9.97 3.99 -13.71
CA VAL A 582 -9.09 3.99 -12.52
C VAL A 582 -9.15 5.38 -11.91
N VAL A 583 -9.51 5.47 -10.64
CA VAL A 583 -9.54 6.73 -9.89
C VAL A 583 -8.44 6.69 -8.82
N ILE A 584 -7.70 7.79 -8.65
CA ILE A 584 -6.66 7.93 -7.63
C ILE A 584 -6.90 9.16 -6.75
N ASP A 585 -6.93 8.93 -5.44
CA ASP A 585 -6.94 9.97 -4.41
C ASP A 585 -5.49 10.29 -3.97
N PRO A 586 -4.95 11.50 -4.27
CA PRO A 586 -3.51 11.77 -4.19
C PRO A 586 -3.03 12.02 -2.75
N TYR A 587 -1.93 11.36 -2.39
CA TYR A 587 -1.16 11.57 -1.17
C TYR A 587 0.13 12.37 -1.44
N ALA A 588 0.75 12.19 -2.62
CA ALA A 588 1.83 13.04 -3.10
C ALA A 588 1.90 13.07 -4.63
N ILE A 589 2.43 14.17 -5.18
CA ILE A 589 2.66 14.35 -6.62
C ILE A 589 4.14 14.72 -6.82
N ALA A 590 4.85 13.93 -7.61
CA ALA A 590 6.23 14.20 -8.00
C ALA A 590 6.26 14.99 -9.30
N ALA A 591 6.70 16.25 -9.22
CA ALA A 591 6.99 17.12 -10.35
C ALA A 591 8.50 17.46 -10.35
N ASP A 592 8.90 18.71 -10.60
CA ASP A 592 10.29 19.14 -10.42
C ASP A 592 10.53 19.62 -8.96
N GLY A 593 11.70 19.26 -8.42
CA GLY A 593 12.01 19.49 -7.00
C GLY A 593 11.42 18.42 -6.05
N PRO A 594 11.21 18.74 -4.77
CA PRO A 594 10.61 17.82 -3.80
C PRO A 594 9.14 17.50 -4.12
N PRO A 595 8.65 16.28 -3.84
CA PRO A 595 7.24 15.92 -4.00
C PRO A 595 6.31 16.88 -3.27
N VAL A 596 5.22 17.27 -3.94
CA VAL A 596 4.12 18.03 -3.34
C VAL A 596 3.25 17.06 -2.55
N ILE A 597 2.98 17.35 -1.28
CA ILE A 597 2.09 16.56 -0.41
C ILE A 597 0.83 17.40 -0.17
N PRO A 598 -0.29 17.13 -0.86
CA PRO A 598 -1.46 18.01 -0.81
C PRO A 598 -1.95 18.31 0.61
N ASP A 599 -1.95 17.31 1.49
CA ASP A 599 -2.47 17.45 2.85
C ASP A 599 -1.56 18.21 3.82
N LEU A 600 -0.31 18.47 3.45
CA LEU A 600 0.65 19.21 4.28
C LEU A 600 1.00 20.58 3.69
N ALA A 601 0.39 20.95 2.57
CA ALA A 601 0.75 22.13 1.80
C ALA A 601 -0.06 23.37 2.20
N THR A 602 0.54 24.55 2.14
CA THR A 602 -0.20 25.80 2.39
C THR A 602 -0.76 26.36 1.08
N ALA A 603 -1.91 27.02 1.12
CA ALA A 603 -2.43 27.74 -0.05
C ALA A 603 -1.45 28.83 -0.54
N ALA A 604 -0.68 29.42 0.38
CA ALA A 604 0.35 30.42 0.09
C ALA A 604 1.50 29.87 -0.80
N ASP A 605 1.78 28.57 -0.76
CA ASP A 605 2.81 27.92 -1.62
C ASP A 605 2.43 27.93 -3.11
N PHE A 606 1.15 28.16 -3.44
CA PHE A 606 0.60 28.04 -4.80
C PHE A 606 -0.23 29.25 -5.26
N ALA A 607 -0.33 30.28 -4.42
CA ALA A 607 -1.08 31.50 -4.71
C ALA A 607 -0.67 32.09 -6.06
N THR A 608 -1.61 32.17 -6.98
CA THR A 608 -1.39 32.81 -8.28
C THR A 608 -1.19 34.31 -8.04
N THR A 609 -0.01 34.85 -8.31
CA THR A 609 0.13 36.31 -8.47
C THR A 609 -0.87 36.73 -9.54
N PRO A 610 -1.75 37.74 -9.30
CA PRO A 610 -2.68 38.20 -10.32
C PRO A 610 -1.91 38.95 -11.40
N ALA A 611 -1.33 38.21 -12.33
CA ALA A 611 -0.98 38.74 -13.65
C ALA A 611 -2.27 39.28 -14.25
N ALA A 612 -2.30 40.58 -14.56
CA ALA A 612 -3.50 41.27 -14.97
C ALA A 612 -4.17 40.53 -16.13
N LEU A 613 -5.38 40.02 -15.88
CA LEU A 613 -6.28 39.58 -16.93
C LEU A 613 -6.76 40.82 -17.68
N THR A 614 -5.92 41.34 -18.58
CA THR A 614 -6.36 42.25 -19.63
C THR A 614 -7.32 41.48 -20.51
N SER A 615 -8.61 41.66 -20.23
CA SER A 615 -9.71 41.19 -21.06
C SER A 615 -9.59 41.81 -22.45
N THR A 616 -8.91 41.10 -23.36
CA THR A 616 -8.87 41.45 -24.78
C THR A 616 -10.20 41.04 -25.40
N THR A 617 -11.23 41.86 -25.18
CA THR A 617 -12.44 41.82 -26.00
C THR A 617 -12.07 42.22 -27.42
N ALA A 618 -12.22 41.28 -28.36
CA ALA A 618 -12.15 41.59 -29.79
C ALA A 618 -13.29 42.55 -30.17
N PRO A 619 -13.06 43.51 -31.09
CA PRO A 619 -14.07 44.50 -31.45
C PRO A 619 -15.18 43.89 -32.29
N ALA A 620 -16.43 44.30 -32.03
CA ALA A 620 -17.55 44.06 -32.93
C ALA A 620 -17.55 45.10 -34.07
N ASP A 621 -17.91 44.68 -35.27
CA ASP A 621 -18.03 45.55 -36.45
C ASP A 621 -19.11 46.64 -36.29
N GLY A 622 -18.91 47.75 -37.00
CA GLY A 622 -19.57 49.03 -36.71
C GLY A 622 -20.93 49.29 -37.35
N GLY A 623 -21.65 50.26 -36.76
CA GLY A 623 -22.83 50.94 -37.29
C GLY A 623 -22.89 52.38 -36.73
N PRO A 624 -23.36 53.38 -37.49
CA PRO A 624 -22.87 54.76 -37.33
C PRO A 624 -23.56 55.62 -36.25
N ALA A 625 -22.88 56.71 -35.89
CA ALA A 625 -23.13 57.55 -34.74
C ALA A 625 -24.20 58.65 -34.91
N THR A 626 -24.78 59.06 -33.78
CA THR A 626 -25.35 60.40 -33.54
C THR A 626 -25.09 60.87 -32.10
N ALA A 627 -24.42 62.01 -31.95
CA ALA A 627 -24.32 62.83 -30.72
C ALA A 627 -25.26 64.07 -30.86
N PRO A 628 -25.44 65.02 -29.90
CA PRO A 628 -24.75 65.30 -28.62
C PRO A 628 -25.74 65.28 -27.40
N ALA A 629 -25.62 65.95 -26.23
CA ALA A 629 -24.74 67.03 -25.72
C ALA A 629 -24.68 67.11 -24.17
N ASP A 630 -23.80 68.01 -23.68
CA ASP A 630 -23.83 68.79 -22.41
C ASP A 630 -23.95 68.16 -21.00
N GLY A 631 -23.12 68.68 -20.08
CA GLY A 631 -23.26 68.47 -18.62
C GLY A 631 -21.97 68.67 -17.81
N GLY A 632 -21.70 69.89 -17.33
CA GLY A 632 -20.52 70.24 -16.51
C GLY A 632 -20.60 69.85 -15.01
N PRO A 633 -19.53 70.07 -14.22
CA PRO A 633 -19.25 69.32 -12.98
C PRO A 633 -19.61 70.01 -11.66
N ALA A 634 -19.62 69.23 -10.57
CA ALA A 634 -19.64 69.71 -9.18
C ALA A 634 -18.72 68.87 -8.25
N THR A 635 -18.30 69.49 -7.15
CA THR A 635 -17.26 69.07 -6.17
C THR A 635 -17.82 68.14 -5.06
N VAL A 636 -17.06 67.52 -4.13
CA VAL A 636 -16.34 68.12 -2.97
C VAL A 636 -15.43 67.11 -2.23
N SER A 637 -14.26 67.61 -1.80
CA SER A 637 -13.33 67.27 -0.69
C SER A 637 -13.08 65.84 -0.13
N ALA A 638 -11.78 65.61 0.13
CA ALA A 638 -11.22 64.60 1.04
C ALA A 638 -11.11 65.11 2.50
N VAL A 639 -10.62 64.26 3.42
CA VAL A 639 -9.64 64.63 4.48
C VAL A 639 -8.98 63.36 5.06
N VAL A 640 -7.68 63.46 5.36
CA VAL A 640 -6.81 62.50 6.08
C VAL A 640 -6.23 63.24 7.29
N PRO A 641 -5.74 62.54 8.33
CA PRO A 641 -4.55 63.04 9.02
C PRO A 641 -3.47 61.97 9.28
N GLU A 642 -2.23 62.33 8.96
CA GLU A 642 -0.99 61.71 9.46
C GLU A 642 -0.43 62.51 10.65
N GLY A 643 0.59 61.98 11.36
CA GLY A 643 1.32 62.70 12.41
C GLY A 643 2.47 61.92 13.05
N ASP A 644 3.62 61.88 12.37
CA ASP A 644 4.97 61.48 12.88
C ASP A 644 5.60 62.70 13.66
N PRO A 645 6.89 62.80 14.07
CA PRO A 645 8.04 61.87 14.01
C PRO A 645 9.02 61.81 15.22
N GLY A 646 9.98 60.87 15.16
CA GLY A 646 11.41 61.25 15.27
C GLY A 646 12.40 60.43 16.14
N VAL A 647 13.46 59.89 15.46
CA VAL A 647 14.93 59.96 15.80
C VAL A 647 15.40 59.31 17.15
N SER A 648 16.51 58.56 17.34
CA SER A 648 17.81 58.35 16.64
C SER A 648 18.55 57.06 17.09
N ASP A 649 19.28 56.44 16.15
CA ASP A 649 20.71 56.01 16.18
C ASP A 649 21.31 55.00 17.21
N SER A 650 22.42 54.38 16.75
CA SER A 650 23.56 53.76 17.46
C SER A 650 23.67 52.22 17.68
N ALA A 651 24.83 51.74 17.23
CA ALA A 651 25.40 50.38 17.18
C ALA A 651 25.67 49.65 18.53
N GLY A 652 25.94 48.33 18.49
CA GLY A 652 26.86 47.72 19.48
C GLY A 652 26.83 46.20 19.75
N ARG A 653 27.76 45.45 19.12
CA ARG A 653 28.56 44.31 19.67
C ARG A 653 27.94 43.21 20.60
N SER A 654 28.07 41.96 20.10
CA SER A 654 28.88 40.85 20.67
C SER A 654 28.78 40.43 22.16
N GLY A 655 28.41 39.16 22.42
CA GLY A 655 28.70 38.47 23.68
C GLY A 655 28.57 36.93 23.61
N VAL A 656 29.68 36.21 23.85
CA VAL A 656 29.78 34.74 24.05
C VAL A 656 30.40 34.51 25.43
N PRO A 657 29.88 33.58 26.26
CA PRO A 657 30.57 32.29 26.54
C PRO A 657 29.57 31.11 26.52
N ASP A 658 29.90 29.84 26.24
CA ASP A 658 31.11 28.98 26.35
C ASP A 658 31.29 28.19 27.66
N SER A 659 31.21 26.85 27.49
CA SER A 659 31.70 25.64 28.22
C SER A 659 31.63 25.42 29.75
N GLY A 660 31.65 24.12 30.12
CA GLY A 660 31.84 23.55 31.48
C GLY A 660 30.74 22.55 31.90
N ASP A 661 30.63 21.33 31.37
CA ASP A 661 31.46 20.11 31.58
C ASP A 661 31.29 19.46 32.99
N GLY A 662 30.90 18.16 33.08
CA GLY A 662 30.52 17.55 34.38
C GLY A 662 29.98 16.10 34.41
N ARG A 663 30.84 15.12 34.11
CA ARG A 663 30.69 13.64 34.07
C ARG A 663 29.88 12.95 35.21
N GLY A 664 29.21 11.82 34.91
CA GLY A 664 28.80 10.80 35.92
C GLY A 664 27.86 9.67 35.41
N VAL A 665 28.27 8.40 35.53
CA VAL A 665 27.64 7.12 35.06
C VAL A 665 27.72 6.14 36.27
N PRO A 666 26.78 5.19 36.60
CA PRO A 666 26.32 4.07 35.73
C PRO A 666 24.87 3.54 35.85
N ASP A 667 24.62 2.52 35.02
CA ASP A 667 23.46 1.63 34.80
C ASP A 667 22.57 1.20 35.99
N ALA A 668 21.28 1.00 35.67
CA ALA A 668 20.50 -0.18 36.10
C ALA A 668 19.32 -0.44 35.12
N ALA A 669 18.93 -1.71 34.96
CA ALA A 669 17.82 -2.12 34.07
C ALA A 669 16.44 -1.97 34.73
N GLY A 670 15.38 -1.75 33.93
CA GLY A 670 14.00 -1.68 34.40
C GLY A 670 12.98 -1.76 33.26
N ARG A 671 12.05 -2.72 33.36
CA ARG A 671 10.99 -3.04 32.39
C ARG A 671 9.64 -2.65 33.00
N LEU A 672 8.87 -1.81 32.30
CA LEU A 672 7.49 -1.40 32.57
C LEU A 672 6.87 -1.17 31.17
N ASP A 673 5.78 -1.79 30.71
CA ASP A 673 4.58 -2.41 31.30
C ASP A 673 3.60 -1.44 32.01
N ALA A 674 2.33 -1.56 31.59
CA ALA A 674 1.09 -0.97 32.10
C ALA A 674 0.92 0.57 32.18
N VAL A 675 -0.12 1.07 31.49
CA VAL A 675 -0.73 2.38 31.74
C VAL A 675 -1.96 2.16 32.60
N ASP A 676 -1.85 2.40 33.90
CA ASP A 676 -3.00 2.59 34.79
C ASP A 676 -3.11 4.07 35.14
N SER A 677 -4.32 4.62 35.06
CA SER A 677 -4.63 5.96 35.56
C SER A 677 -6.05 6.01 36.12
N GLU A 678 -6.23 5.45 37.32
CA GLU A 678 -7.35 5.84 38.18
C GLU A 678 -7.13 7.27 38.70
N GLY A 679 -8.09 8.16 38.42
CA GLY A 679 -8.10 9.55 38.90
C GLY A 679 -9.38 9.82 39.69
N ARG A 680 -9.39 9.45 40.99
CA ARG A 680 -10.58 9.53 41.86
C ARG A 680 -10.57 10.80 42.73
N LEU A 681 -11.31 11.82 42.32
CA LEU A 681 -11.80 12.95 43.14
C LEU A 681 -13.13 13.40 42.49
N GLY A 682 -14.17 13.87 43.19
CA GLY A 682 -14.42 14.03 44.63
C GLY A 682 -15.74 14.80 44.75
N ALA A 683 -16.69 14.35 45.57
CA ALA A 683 -18.02 14.95 45.64
C ALA A 683 -18.04 16.24 46.48
N SER A 684 -18.88 17.21 46.10
CA SER A 684 -19.31 18.31 46.97
C SER A 684 -20.65 18.88 46.49
N ASP A 685 -21.66 18.83 47.36
CA ASP A 685 -22.99 19.40 47.14
C ASP A 685 -22.98 20.94 47.14
N ALA A 686 -23.86 21.54 46.33
CA ALA A 686 -24.47 22.83 46.60
C ALA A 686 -25.79 22.96 45.79
N GLY A 687 -26.91 23.14 46.48
CA GLY A 687 -28.19 23.49 45.85
C GLY A 687 -28.38 25.00 45.74
N GLY A 688 -29.29 25.46 44.87
CA GLY A 688 -29.59 26.88 44.69
C GLY A 688 -30.65 27.13 43.62
N ASP A 689 -31.86 27.45 44.08
CA ASP A 689 -33.12 27.73 43.38
C ASP A 689 -33.12 28.47 42.03
N SER A 690 -34.12 28.07 41.22
CA SER A 690 -34.98 28.83 40.28
C SER A 690 -34.50 30.16 39.65
N ASP A 691 -34.71 30.28 38.33
CA ASP A 691 -35.75 31.20 37.85
C ASP A 691 -36.35 30.79 36.49
N ALA A 692 -37.53 31.32 36.16
CA ALA A 692 -38.32 30.93 34.99
C ALA A 692 -38.22 31.90 33.81
N SER A 693 -38.22 31.39 32.58
CA SER A 693 -38.67 32.13 31.38
C SER A 693 -39.07 31.16 30.26
N GLY A 694 -40.22 31.42 29.62
CA GLY A 694 -40.83 30.55 28.61
C GLY A 694 -40.25 30.71 27.20
N PRO A 695 -40.71 29.88 26.23
CA PRO A 695 -40.14 29.83 24.89
C PRO A 695 -40.59 31.00 24.01
N VAL A 696 -39.65 31.57 23.26
CA VAL A 696 -39.93 32.49 22.16
C VAL A 696 -40.29 31.67 20.92
N VAL A 697 -41.52 31.82 20.44
CA VAL A 697 -41.98 31.23 19.17
C VAL A 697 -41.50 32.14 18.03
N VAL A 698 -40.77 31.56 17.07
CA VAL A 698 -40.41 32.25 15.82
C VAL A 698 -41.27 31.68 14.70
N ASP A 699 -42.14 32.52 14.17
CA ASP A 699 -43.00 32.25 13.02
C ASP A 699 -42.16 32.20 11.73
N VAL A 700 -42.35 31.15 10.93
CA VAL A 700 -41.71 31.00 9.60
C VAL A 700 -42.82 30.75 8.59
N SER A 701 -43.28 31.82 7.95
CA SER A 701 -44.30 31.75 6.91
C SER A 701 -43.75 31.13 5.62
N GLU A 702 -44.46 30.15 5.07
CA GLU A 702 -44.15 29.56 3.77
C GLU A 702 -44.41 30.54 2.61
N PRO A 703 -43.53 30.65 1.60
CA PRO A 703 -43.85 31.32 0.35
C PRO A 703 -44.50 30.35 -0.65
N THR A 704 -45.76 30.59 -1.00
CA THR A 704 -46.45 29.91 -2.10
C THR A 704 -45.80 30.20 -3.45
N PHE A 705 -45.38 29.16 -4.17
CA PHE A 705 -44.92 29.29 -5.56
C PHE A 705 -46.10 29.32 -6.55
N GLY A 706 -46.21 30.41 -7.31
CA GLY A 706 -47.17 30.55 -8.40
C GLY A 706 -46.67 29.93 -9.70
N THR A 707 -47.55 29.22 -10.41
CA THR A 707 -47.29 28.65 -11.73
C THR A 707 -47.33 29.71 -12.83
N ALA A 708 -46.24 29.88 -13.57
CA ALA A 708 -46.23 30.58 -14.85
C ALA A 708 -45.25 29.87 -15.81
N GLY A 709 -45.78 29.30 -16.89
CA GLY A 709 -44.97 28.64 -17.91
C GLY A 709 -44.37 29.65 -18.90
N GLY A 710 -43.11 29.43 -19.29
CA GLY A 710 -42.43 30.18 -20.33
C GLY A 710 -41.31 29.32 -20.93
N ALA A 711 -41.54 28.76 -22.11
CA ALA A 711 -40.55 27.93 -22.78
C ALA A 711 -39.40 28.78 -23.34
N ALA A 712 -38.21 28.63 -22.77
CA ALA A 712 -36.95 29.05 -23.37
C ALA A 712 -36.05 27.80 -23.46
N GLY A 713 -35.39 27.61 -24.59
CA GLY A 713 -34.64 26.39 -24.87
C GLY A 713 -33.49 26.19 -23.89
N VAL A 714 -33.58 25.15 -23.07
CA VAL A 714 -32.43 24.60 -22.35
C VAL A 714 -31.58 23.88 -23.39
N GLU A 715 -30.36 24.37 -23.63
CA GLU A 715 -29.34 23.57 -24.29
C GLU A 715 -29.16 22.28 -23.47
N VAL A 716 -29.17 21.13 -24.12
CA VAL A 716 -29.10 19.84 -23.42
C VAL A 716 -27.67 19.64 -22.93
N TRP A 717 -27.47 19.68 -21.61
CA TRP A 717 -26.21 19.30 -20.97
C TRP A 717 -26.19 17.77 -20.89
N ASP A 718 -25.43 17.13 -21.77
CA ASP A 718 -25.30 15.68 -21.84
C ASP A 718 -24.36 15.19 -20.72
N SER A 719 -24.93 14.89 -19.55
CA SER A 719 -24.18 14.47 -18.36
C SER A 719 -24.96 13.51 -17.45
N ASP A 720 -24.41 12.29 -17.27
CA ASP A 720 -24.44 11.41 -16.08
C ASP A 720 -25.75 11.12 -15.29
N ASP A 721 -26.91 11.61 -15.71
CA ASP A 721 -28.19 11.58 -14.97
C ASP A 721 -28.65 10.16 -14.57
N GLY A 722 -28.39 9.16 -15.41
CA GLY A 722 -28.70 7.75 -15.11
C GLY A 722 -27.76 7.09 -14.10
N THR A 723 -26.52 7.58 -13.98
CA THR A 723 -25.49 7.05 -13.09
C THR A 723 -25.69 7.56 -11.67
N ASP A 724 -26.10 8.82 -11.52
CA ASP A 724 -26.40 9.45 -10.23
C ASP A 724 -27.61 8.79 -9.54
N VAL A 725 -28.72 8.61 -10.28
CA VAL A 725 -29.94 7.92 -9.76
C VAL A 725 -29.66 6.48 -9.31
N LEU A 726 -28.70 5.79 -9.96
CA LEU A 726 -28.28 4.44 -9.55
C LEU A 726 -27.45 4.48 -8.27
N ALA A 727 -26.54 5.45 -8.13
CA ALA A 727 -25.74 5.66 -6.92
C ALA A 727 -26.62 6.06 -5.72
N GLU A 728 -27.55 6.99 -5.90
CA GLU A 728 -28.54 7.39 -4.88
C GLU A 728 -29.37 6.21 -4.39
N ALA A 729 -29.87 5.36 -5.31
CA ALA A 729 -30.67 4.19 -4.96
C ALA A 729 -29.90 3.16 -4.12
N VAL A 730 -28.60 3.00 -4.40
CA VAL A 730 -27.71 2.10 -3.66
C VAL A 730 -27.31 2.70 -2.30
N ALA A 731 -27.01 4.01 -2.25
CA ALA A 731 -26.73 4.73 -1.00
C ALA A 731 -27.92 4.65 -0.03
N ALA A 732 -29.13 4.98 -0.48
CA ALA A 732 -30.35 4.89 0.31
C ALA A 732 -30.64 3.47 0.86
N ALA A 733 -30.20 2.43 0.15
CA ALA A 733 -30.28 1.04 0.63
C ALA A 733 -29.21 0.72 1.68
N ARG A 734 -27.99 1.26 1.54
CA ARG A 734 -26.90 1.07 2.50
C ARG A 734 -27.22 1.77 3.82
N ASP A 735 -27.68 3.01 3.74
CA ASP A 735 -28.03 3.84 4.91
C ASP A 735 -29.18 3.22 5.70
N LEU A 736 -30.23 2.73 5.02
CA LEU A 736 -31.34 2.05 5.69
C LEU A 736 -30.90 0.76 6.40
N LEU A 737 -30.01 -0.03 5.80
CA LEU A 737 -29.49 -1.23 6.45
C LEU A 737 -28.47 -0.91 7.56
N ALA A 738 -27.74 0.21 7.47
CA ALA A 738 -26.89 0.72 8.54
C ALA A 738 -27.71 1.24 9.73
N GLU A 739 -28.83 1.91 9.49
CA GLU A 739 -29.83 2.27 10.52
C GLU A 739 -30.35 1.02 11.24
N ALA A 740 -30.64 -0.06 10.50
CA ALA A 740 -31.08 -1.32 11.09
C ALA A 740 -30.04 -1.91 12.05
N ALA A 741 -28.75 -1.81 11.74
CA ALA A 741 -27.66 -2.20 12.64
C ALA A 741 -27.50 -1.23 13.81
N HIS A 742 -27.64 0.07 13.59
CA HIS A 742 -27.56 1.09 14.63
C HIS A 742 -28.63 0.89 15.71
N SER A 743 -29.92 0.85 15.30
CA SER A 743 -31.06 0.67 16.21
C SER A 743 -31.13 -0.75 16.79
N GLY A 744 -30.76 -1.75 15.98
CA GLY A 744 -30.87 -3.17 16.30
C GLY A 744 -32.12 -3.79 15.68
N LEU A 745 -31.99 -5.02 15.16
CA LEU A 745 -33.09 -5.72 14.47
C LEU A 745 -34.33 -5.94 15.37
N ALA A 746 -34.14 -6.03 16.70
CA ALA A 746 -35.24 -6.16 17.66
C ALA A 746 -35.92 -4.82 18.01
N HIS A 747 -35.37 -3.69 17.55
CA HIS A 747 -35.73 -2.34 17.98
C HIS A 747 -35.90 -1.37 16.78
N LEU A 748 -36.26 -1.91 15.61
CA LEU A 748 -36.44 -1.14 14.38
C LEU A 748 -37.60 -0.12 14.50
N PRO A 749 -37.48 1.10 13.94
CA PRO A 749 -38.55 2.09 13.96
C PRO A 749 -39.83 1.59 13.24
N PRO A 750 -41.04 2.00 13.66
CA PRO A 750 -42.30 1.58 13.03
C PRO A 750 -42.40 1.87 11.52
N THR A 751 -41.67 2.88 11.04
CA THR A 751 -41.61 3.25 9.62
C THR A 751 -40.67 2.38 8.77
N PHE A 752 -39.86 1.53 9.40
CA PHE A 752 -38.77 0.80 8.74
C PHE A 752 -39.28 -0.11 7.61
N ALA A 753 -40.32 -0.91 7.86
CA ALA A 753 -40.85 -1.84 6.85
C ALA A 753 -41.39 -1.12 5.59
N ALA A 754 -42.03 0.05 5.77
CA ALA A 754 -42.51 0.85 4.65
C ALA A 754 -41.34 1.44 3.83
N ARG A 755 -40.30 1.94 4.50
CA ARG A 755 -39.07 2.42 3.86
C ARG A 755 -38.35 1.30 3.12
N LEU A 756 -38.17 0.13 3.75
CA LEU A 756 -37.55 -1.06 3.13
C LEU A 756 -38.25 -1.47 1.83
N SER A 757 -39.58 -1.57 1.85
CA SER A 757 -40.37 -1.90 0.65
C SER A 757 -40.24 -0.84 -0.46
N SER A 758 -40.12 0.44 -0.08
CA SER A 758 -39.95 1.57 -1.00
C SER A 758 -38.56 1.57 -1.66
N THR A 759 -37.50 1.41 -0.87
CA THR A 759 -36.10 1.30 -1.33
C THR A 759 -35.90 0.06 -2.21
N ARG A 760 -36.46 -1.09 -1.81
CA ARG A 760 -36.52 -2.30 -2.64
C ARG A 760 -37.21 -2.05 -3.98
N GLY A 761 -38.31 -1.28 -3.98
CA GLY A 761 -39.00 -0.84 -5.19
C GLY A 761 -38.16 0.08 -6.08
N LEU A 762 -37.35 0.97 -5.49
CA LEU A 762 -36.40 1.83 -6.21
C LEU A 762 -35.29 1.01 -6.87
N LEU A 763 -34.62 0.13 -6.10
CA LEU A 763 -33.59 -0.79 -6.61
C LEU A 763 -34.10 -1.65 -7.78
N ALA A 764 -35.35 -2.14 -7.70
CA ALA A 764 -35.95 -2.90 -8.78
C ALA A 764 -36.24 -2.06 -10.04
N ARG A 765 -36.56 -0.77 -9.91
CA ARG A 765 -36.75 0.13 -11.07
C ARG A 765 -35.44 0.47 -11.77
N VAL A 766 -34.33 0.60 -11.03
CA VAL A 766 -32.99 0.82 -11.60
C VAL A 766 -32.28 -0.49 -12.02
N GLY A 767 -33.02 -1.61 -12.10
CA GLY A 767 -32.51 -2.90 -12.61
C GLY A 767 -31.73 -3.77 -11.64
N LEU A 768 -31.51 -3.34 -10.39
CA LEU A 768 -30.78 -4.08 -9.35
C LEU A 768 -31.63 -5.18 -8.68
N HIS A 769 -32.28 -6.02 -9.49
CA HIS A 769 -33.22 -7.05 -9.01
C HIS A 769 -32.63 -8.03 -7.98
N ARG A 770 -31.34 -8.39 -8.10
CA ARG A 770 -30.66 -9.27 -7.13
C ARG A 770 -30.42 -8.60 -5.78
N VAL A 771 -30.27 -7.28 -5.75
CA VAL A 771 -30.13 -6.51 -4.51
C VAL A 771 -31.51 -6.32 -3.88
N ALA A 772 -32.51 -5.95 -4.68
CA ALA A 772 -33.90 -5.86 -4.25
C ALA A 772 -34.41 -7.18 -3.62
N SER A 773 -34.14 -8.33 -4.24
CA SER A 773 -34.53 -9.65 -3.70
C SER A 773 -33.86 -9.98 -2.36
N ALA A 774 -32.70 -9.42 -2.04
CA ALA A 774 -32.06 -9.63 -0.75
C ALA A 774 -32.72 -8.77 0.36
N LEU A 775 -33.24 -7.58 0.02
CA LEU A 775 -34.08 -6.80 0.93
C LEU A 775 -35.43 -7.49 1.21
N ASP A 776 -35.98 -8.23 0.26
CA ASP A 776 -37.16 -9.09 0.47
C ASP A 776 -36.88 -10.21 1.48
N GLU A 777 -35.72 -10.88 1.39
CA GLU A 777 -35.30 -11.89 2.39
C GLU A 777 -35.11 -11.30 3.79
N VAL A 778 -34.57 -10.08 3.92
CA VAL A 778 -34.54 -9.37 5.21
C VAL A 778 -35.95 -9.19 5.75
N SER A 779 -36.87 -8.66 4.93
CA SER A 779 -38.27 -8.45 5.32
C SER A 779 -38.97 -9.75 5.75
N ALA A 780 -38.67 -10.87 5.09
CA ALA A 780 -39.24 -12.18 5.38
C ALA A 780 -38.69 -12.83 6.67
N LYS A 781 -37.48 -12.44 7.11
CA LYS A 781 -36.82 -12.98 8.31
C LYS A 781 -36.92 -12.08 9.54
N LEU A 782 -37.38 -10.84 9.39
CA LEU A 782 -37.70 -9.97 10.53
C LEU A 782 -38.88 -10.54 11.33
N SER A 783 -38.69 -10.63 12.65
CA SER A 783 -39.69 -11.07 13.61
C SER A 783 -39.58 -10.20 14.88
N PRO A 784 -40.53 -10.30 15.84
CA PRO A 784 -40.38 -9.65 17.15
C PRO A 784 -39.19 -10.13 17.97
N ASP A 785 -38.60 -11.27 17.61
CA ASP A 785 -37.49 -11.94 18.29
C ASP A 785 -36.47 -12.42 17.22
N PRO A 786 -35.70 -11.49 16.60
CA PRO A 786 -34.87 -11.81 15.45
C PRO A 786 -33.61 -12.56 15.87
N GLY A 787 -33.48 -13.79 15.38
CA GLY A 787 -32.32 -14.66 15.61
C GLY A 787 -31.26 -14.61 14.51
N ILE A 788 -30.37 -15.60 14.52
CA ILE A 788 -29.23 -15.73 13.59
C ILE A 788 -29.64 -15.75 12.10
N ASP A 789 -30.85 -16.23 11.77
CA ASP A 789 -31.40 -16.20 10.41
C ASP A 789 -31.63 -14.78 9.90
N ALA A 790 -32.17 -13.90 10.74
CA ALA A 790 -32.41 -12.49 10.40
C ALA A 790 -31.09 -11.74 10.25
N ALA A 791 -30.12 -12.02 11.13
CA ALA A 791 -28.75 -11.50 11.03
C ALA A 791 -28.06 -11.96 9.72
N ASN A 792 -28.24 -13.23 9.33
CA ASN A 792 -27.70 -13.75 8.07
C ASN A 792 -28.33 -13.12 6.83
N ALA A 793 -29.65 -12.90 6.82
CA ALA A 793 -30.35 -12.23 5.74
C ALA A 793 -29.91 -10.76 5.63
N TRP A 794 -29.81 -10.04 6.75
CA TRP A 794 -29.28 -8.67 6.81
C TRP A 794 -27.85 -8.61 6.25
N ALA A 795 -26.97 -9.53 6.66
CA ALA A 795 -25.60 -9.55 6.18
C ALA A 795 -25.51 -9.85 4.67
N ASP A 796 -26.34 -10.75 4.12
CA ASP A 796 -26.38 -11.00 2.68
C ASP A 796 -26.87 -9.77 1.89
N ALA A 797 -27.93 -9.11 2.36
CA ALA A 797 -28.41 -7.87 1.77
C ALA A 797 -27.36 -6.74 1.82
N TYR A 798 -26.75 -6.52 2.98
CA TYR A 798 -25.75 -5.46 3.16
C TYR A 798 -24.50 -5.71 2.31
N LEU A 799 -24.00 -6.95 2.24
CA LEU A 799 -22.86 -7.29 1.39
C LEU A 799 -23.15 -7.07 -0.10
N ARG A 800 -24.37 -7.36 -0.58
CA ARG A 800 -24.77 -7.09 -1.97
C ARG A 800 -24.92 -5.61 -2.28
N VAL A 801 -25.50 -4.84 -1.35
CA VAL A 801 -25.62 -3.37 -1.48
C VAL A 801 -24.24 -2.73 -1.50
N SER A 802 -23.36 -3.08 -0.57
CA SER A 802 -21.99 -2.55 -0.50
C SER A 802 -21.14 -2.97 -1.69
N LEU A 803 -21.29 -4.20 -2.23
CA LEU A 803 -20.62 -4.61 -3.46
C LEU A 803 -21.15 -3.86 -4.69
N ALA A 804 -22.45 -3.53 -4.74
CA ALA A 804 -22.98 -2.67 -5.79
C ALA A 804 -22.42 -1.24 -5.67
N ALA A 805 -22.28 -0.71 -4.46
CA ALA A 805 -21.68 0.60 -4.21
C ALA A 805 -20.18 0.65 -4.62
N ASP A 806 -19.41 -0.40 -4.34
CA ASP A 806 -17.99 -0.52 -4.71
C ASP A 806 -17.75 -0.60 -6.25
N LEU A 807 -18.81 -0.75 -7.06
CA LEU A 807 -18.74 -0.87 -8.53
C LEU A 807 -19.19 0.40 -9.29
N LEU A 808 -19.74 1.39 -8.59
CA LEU A 808 -20.19 2.67 -9.13
C LEU A 808 -19.10 3.74 -8.97
#